data_AF-A0A9X3K721-F1
#
_entry.id   AF-A0A9X3K721-F1
#
_cell.length_a   1.000
_cell.length_b   1.000
_cell.length_c   1.000
_cell.angle_alpha   90.00
_cell.angle_beta   90.00
_cell.angle_gamma   90.00
#
_symmetry.space_group_name_H-M   'P 1'
#
loop_
_entity.id
_entity.type
_entity.pdbx_description
1 polymer ?
#
loop_
_entity_poly.entity_id
_entity_poly.type
_entity_poly.pdbx_seq_one_letter_code
_entity_poly.pdbx_strand_id
1 'polypeptide(L)'
;MIREKLLKDTLATAKHSDVTTWMPIFYRLEFVSEQDELTHLINSKSPAVTDDIQSQLAELIKARHPKKKLTPSEIESAILTHLGGTDITSYGLWTYFPWSNRLVHLLPEKEFIEVRTNRNHYKISPAEEKVLAKKKVGLIGLSVGQSVAVTMAMERSFGELRLADFDSLELTNLNRIRTGVHNLGVSKVISVAREILEIDPFLNIKCFTDGLTENNIEEFFHQGGDLDLLIDECDGLDMKIISRWKAREMKIPVVMEASDRGMVDVERFDLEPDRPLLHGMVEDLSPEKLKTLETNEDKIPYMLAIVGADTISTRAKASMLEIGETISTWPQLASAVTLGGGITADVVRRIFLDKYHESGRYYMDVEEIIGDRHAGTKEESKIKLPKPDEDFGPELKHEGKISLDDQVVERIVKTACHAPSGGNLQPWKWTNKNEVFQLKFDRNLTSSFLDHHEIASMIALGASLENACLEGINQGYENSVSFFPNQDEKDIVAHLCLTESKTSSELDKWLGENVLNRETNRNLEQSIPLSQSDIKKLKTASQKNGSNLIIVEPGEEFDRLAALIARTERFRIMHPTGHRNFTEEMRWTKEEVESTKDGIDIATVDLTIGELTGFKLARNREVIDKLVEWKGGSAFEKLSRKSTSAAAALGIITRPKRSRLDYLQAGMDMERAWIAANALNMGFQPQSPLSLLLPRLEDGSDLSSDQFHEFTTIAKELQEIMPVYTEEEPIFIFRLFYKQKDVVKSLRRELSLHFKKNK
;
A
#
# COMPACT_ATOMS: atom_id res chain seq x y z
N MET A 1 38.40 -15.74 26.54
CA MET A 1 38.72 -14.49 27.28
C MET A 1 40.03 -13.83 26.85
N ILE A 2 41.24 -14.31 27.15
CA ILE A 2 42.49 -13.58 26.79
C ILE A 2 42.71 -13.46 25.27
N ARG A 3 42.56 -14.56 24.52
CA ARG A 3 42.69 -14.55 23.04
C ARG A 3 41.63 -13.68 22.37
N GLU A 4 40.41 -13.71 22.91
CA GLU A 4 39.29 -12.90 22.42
C GLU A 4 39.53 -11.41 22.68
N LYS A 5 40.04 -11.06 23.87
CA LYS A 5 40.43 -9.69 24.19
C LYS A 5 41.57 -9.21 23.30
N LEU A 6 42.63 -10.00 23.15
CA LEU A 6 43.76 -9.67 22.27
C LEU A 6 43.29 -9.46 20.82
N LEU A 7 42.40 -10.31 20.32
CA LEU A 7 41.83 -10.17 18.98
C LEU A 7 41.02 -8.88 18.84
N LYS A 8 40.14 -8.57 19.81
CA LYS A 8 39.37 -7.32 19.83
C LYS A 8 40.28 -6.09 19.86
N ASP A 9 41.30 -6.11 20.72
CA ASP A 9 42.27 -5.02 20.85
C ASP A 9 43.10 -4.85 19.56
N THR A 10 43.48 -5.96 18.92
CA THR A 10 44.21 -5.96 17.62
C THR A 10 43.33 -5.39 16.50
N LEU A 11 42.05 -5.78 16.44
CA LEU A 11 41.12 -5.25 15.45
C LEU A 11 40.78 -3.78 15.69
N ALA A 12 40.63 -3.37 16.94
CA ALA A 12 40.34 -1.98 17.32
C ALA A 12 41.51 -1.01 17.04
N THR A 13 42.74 -1.54 16.96
CA THR A 13 43.96 -0.76 16.66
C THR A 13 44.44 -0.95 15.22
N ALA A 14 43.77 -1.81 14.45
CA ALA A 14 44.08 -2.01 13.04
C ALA A 14 43.83 -0.73 12.24
N LYS A 15 44.58 -0.56 11.16
CA LYS A 15 44.39 0.58 10.25
C LYS A 15 43.02 0.47 9.59
N HIS A 16 42.13 1.41 9.90
CA HIS A 16 40.83 1.51 9.24
C HIS A 16 40.96 2.10 7.83
N SER A 17 40.00 1.76 6.97
CA SER A 17 39.89 2.32 5.63
C SER A 17 39.65 3.83 5.69
N ASP A 18 40.15 4.55 4.68
CA ASP A 18 39.82 5.96 4.52
C ASP A 18 38.33 6.08 4.14
N VAL A 19 37.57 6.85 4.89
CA VAL A 19 36.12 7.07 4.69
C VAL A 19 35.79 8.48 4.20
N THR A 20 36.78 9.36 4.06
CA THR A 20 36.56 10.80 3.81
C THR A 20 37.20 11.29 2.51
N THR A 21 38.34 10.75 2.10
CA THR A 21 39.03 11.22 0.90
C THR A 21 38.41 10.64 -0.34
N TRP A 22 38.15 11.47 -1.33
CA TRP A 22 37.61 11.06 -2.63
C TRP A 22 38.33 11.72 -3.81
N MET A 23 39.19 12.72 -3.57
CA MET A 23 39.95 13.39 -4.62
C MET A 23 41.26 12.66 -4.94
N PRO A 24 41.55 12.39 -6.22
CA PRO A 24 42.86 11.93 -6.64
C PRO A 24 43.90 13.05 -6.49
N ILE A 25 45.16 12.66 -6.37
CA ILE A 25 46.31 13.58 -6.35
C ILE A 25 47.11 13.39 -7.64
N PHE A 26 47.43 14.48 -8.32
CA PHE A 26 48.17 14.47 -9.58
C PHE A 26 49.63 14.88 -9.36
N TYR A 27 50.53 14.17 -10.02
CA TYR A 27 51.97 14.45 -10.04
C TYR A 27 52.48 14.55 -11.47
N ARG A 28 53.02 15.70 -11.81
CA ARG A 28 53.54 16.13 -13.10
C ARG A 28 55.04 16.26 -13.01
N LEU A 29 55.75 15.32 -13.64
CA LEU A 29 57.19 15.20 -13.45
C LEU A 29 57.98 16.27 -14.20
N GLU A 30 57.33 17.17 -14.95
CA GLU A 30 57.98 18.40 -15.40
C GLU A 30 58.33 19.36 -14.23
N PHE A 31 57.68 19.21 -13.07
CA PHE A 31 57.95 20.02 -11.88
C PHE A 31 58.75 19.25 -10.83
N VAL A 32 59.92 19.78 -10.47
CA VAL A 32 60.84 19.16 -9.48
C VAL A 32 60.16 18.94 -8.12
N SER A 33 59.31 19.87 -7.67
CA SER A 33 58.57 19.72 -6.41
C SER A 33 57.66 18.49 -6.40
N GLU A 34 56.97 18.22 -7.52
CA GLU A 34 56.06 17.08 -7.63
C GLU A 34 56.82 15.75 -7.78
N GLN A 35 58.05 15.77 -8.33
CA GLN A 35 58.94 14.59 -8.32
C GLN A 35 59.34 14.20 -6.89
N ASP A 36 59.72 15.19 -6.07
CA ASP A 36 60.11 14.98 -4.67
C ASP A 36 58.92 14.46 -3.85
N GLU A 37 57.73 15.06 -4.03
CA GLU A 37 56.51 14.62 -3.36
C GLU A 37 56.09 13.20 -3.77
N LEU A 38 56.15 12.87 -5.07
CA LEU A 38 55.85 11.52 -5.54
C LEU A 38 56.83 10.49 -4.98
N THR A 39 58.13 10.81 -4.96
CA THR A 39 59.16 9.95 -4.37
C THR A 39 58.90 9.71 -2.89
N HIS A 40 58.53 10.76 -2.14
CA HIS A 40 58.15 10.64 -0.74
C HIS A 40 56.88 9.78 -0.56
N LEU A 41 55.87 9.96 -1.40
CA LEU A 41 54.64 9.17 -1.37
C LEU A 41 54.91 7.68 -1.62
N ILE A 42 55.71 7.35 -2.63
CA ILE A 42 56.08 5.96 -2.95
C ILE A 42 56.78 5.31 -1.75
N ASN A 43 57.75 6.01 -1.15
CA ASN A 43 58.52 5.48 -0.02
C ASN A 43 57.70 5.36 1.27
N SER A 44 56.71 6.23 1.49
CA SER A 44 55.94 6.27 2.74
C SER A 44 54.66 5.43 2.71
N LYS A 45 54.03 5.27 1.54
CA LYS A 45 52.75 4.57 1.39
C LYS A 45 52.86 3.24 0.64
N SER A 46 53.95 3.01 -0.09
CA SER A 46 54.16 1.83 -0.92
C SER A 46 52.92 1.49 -1.78
N PRO A 47 52.48 2.41 -2.66
CA PRO A 47 51.26 2.22 -3.45
C PRO A 47 51.41 1.09 -4.46
N ALA A 48 50.28 0.48 -4.83
CA ALA A 48 50.25 -0.41 -5.98
C ALA A 48 50.36 0.41 -7.28
N VAL A 49 51.47 0.27 -8.00
CA VAL A 49 51.78 1.05 -9.19
C VAL A 49 51.28 0.36 -10.46
N THR A 50 50.61 1.10 -11.34
CA THR A 50 50.19 0.66 -12.68
C THR A 50 50.71 1.66 -13.72
N ASP A 51 51.64 1.21 -14.55
CA ASP A 51 52.18 2.01 -15.65
C ASP A 51 51.94 1.29 -16.98
N ASP A 52 50.97 1.79 -17.73
CA ASP A 52 50.64 1.31 -19.09
C ASP A 52 50.53 2.50 -20.07
N ILE A 53 51.36 3.53 -19.85
CA ILE A 53 51.34 4.76 -20.67
C ILE A 53 51.64 4.48 -22.15
N GLN A 54 52.47 3.48 -22.44
CA GLN A 54 52.80 3.07 -23.80
C GLN A 54 51.57 2.60 -24.57
N SER A 55 50.69 1.81 -23.93
CA SER A 55 49.44 1.34 -24.56
C SER A 55 48.47 2.49 -24.77
N GLN A 56 48.36 3.42 -23.82
CA GLN A 56 47.53 4.62 -23.96
C GLN A 56 47.99 5.51 -25.13
N LEU A 57 49.30 5.74 -25.25
CA LEU A 57 49.90 6.46 -26.38
C LEU A 57 49.64 5.74 -27.71
N ALA A 58 49.72 4.41 -27.75
CA ALA A 58 49.39 3.63 -28.93
C ALA A 58 47.91 3.80 -29.34
N GLU A 59 46.98 3.85 -28.38
CA GLU A 59 45.57 4.16 -28.66
C GLU A 59 45.36 5.58 -29.18
N LEU A 60 46.04 6.57 -28.59
CA LEU A 60 46.02 7.96 -29.07
C LEU A 60 46.49 8.07 -30.54
N ILE A 61 47.61 7.43 -30.88
CA ILE A 61 48.12 7.42 -32.25
C ILE A 61 47.12 6.77 -33.20
N LYS A 62 46.50 5.65 -32.83
CA LYS A 62 45.46 5.00 -33.65
C LYS A 62 44.23 5.90 -33.81
N ALA A 63 43.78 6.53 -32.74
CA ALA A 63 42.65 7.47 -32.72
C ALA A 63 42.86 8.64 -33.68
N ARG A 64 44.09 9.16 -33.79
CA ARG A 64 44.47 10.26 -34.70
C ARG A 64 44.70 9.83 -36.15
N HIS A 65 44.86 8.53 -36.42
CA HIS A 65 45.11 7.98 -37.76
C HIS A 65 44.07 6.94 -38.22
N PRO A 66 42.75 7.22 -38.14
CA PRO A 66 41.70 6.22 -38.34
C PRO A 66 41.67 5.65 -39.77
N LYS A 67 42.21 6.39 -40.75
CA LYS A 67 42.26 5.95 -42.16
C LYS A 67 43.27 4.86 -42.43
N LYS A 68 44.24 4.64 -41.53
CA LYS A 68 45.34 3.70 -41.72
C LYS A 68 45.41 2.74 -40.55
N LYS A 69 45.40 1.44 -40.84
CA LYS A 69 45.75 0.43 -39.84
C LYS A 69 47.27 0.38 -39.71
N LEU A 70 47.79 1.07 -38.70
CA LEU A 70 49.23 1.17 -38.44
C LEU A 70 49.80 -0.19 -37.98
N THR A 71 51.00 -0.53 -38.43
CA THR A 71 51.77 -1.67 -37.90
C THR A 71 52.33 -1.34 -36.50
N PRO A 72 52.76 -2.34 -35.70
CA PRO A 72 53.40 -2.08 -34.41
C PRO A 72 54.62 -1.14 -34.51
N SER A 73 55.47 -1.31 -35.51
CA SER A 73 56.64 -0.45 -35.73
C SER A 73 56.26 0.98 -36.13
N GLU A 74 55.19 1.16 -36.91
CA GLU A 74 54.68 2.49 -37.25
C GLU A 74 54.09 3.21 -36.04
N ILE A 75 53.44 2.47 -35.14
CA ILE A 75 52.93 3.01 -33.87
C ILE A 75 54.10 3.46 -32.99
N GLU A 76 55.12 2.61 -32.79
CA GLU A 76 56.30 2.97 -31.98
C GLU A 76 57.00 4.22 -32.53
N SER A 77 57.20 4.30 -33.84
CA SER A 77 57.80 5.48 -34.48
C SER A 77 56.95 6.74 -34.30
N ALA A 78 55.62 6.63 -34.39
CA ALA A 78 54.71 7.74 -34.17
C ALA A 78 54.66 8.17 -32.70
N ILE A 79 54.77 7.24 -31.74
CA ILE A 79 54.88 7.55 -30.30
C ILE A 79 56.16 8.35 -30.03
N LEU A 80 57.31 7.90 -30.53
CA LEU A 80 58.58 8.64 -30.36
C LEU A 80 58.50 10.06 -30.94
N THR A 81 57.82 10.21 -32.07
CA THR A 81 57.57 11.52 -32.69
C THR A 81 56.66 12.38 -31.81
N HIS A 82 55.60 11.79 -31.24
CA HIS A 82 54.65 12.47 -30.36
C HIS A 82 55.27 12.93 -29.03
N LEU A 83 56.14 12.10 -28.44
CA LEU A 83 56.87 12.43 -27.20
C LEU A 83 57.82 13.62 -27.40
N GLY A 84 58.31 13.86 -28.62
CA GLY A 84 59.14 15.02 -28.93
C GLY A 84 60.45 15.10 -28.14
N GLY A 85 60.99 13.96 -27.70
CA GLY A 85 62.18 13.89 -26.84
C GLY A 85 61.92 13.95 -25.34
N THR A 86 60.65 14.07 -24.92
CA THR A 86 60.24 13.93 -23.51
C THR A 86 60.43 12.49 -23.07
N ASP A 87 61.02 12.26 -21.89
CA ASP A 87 61.11 10.93 -21.30
C ASP A 87 59.70 10.39 -21.03
N ILE A 88 59.44 9.14 -21.42
CA ILE A 88 58.11 8.56 -21.32
C ILE A 88 57.61 8.48 -19.88
N THR A 89 58.49 8.31 -18.89
CA THR A 89 58.16 8.28 -17.45
C THR A 89 57.65 9.63 -16.96
N SER A 90 58.09 10.71 -17.62
CA SER A 90 57.70 12.09 -17.31
C SER A 90 56.60 12.62 -18.22
N TYR A 91 56.14 11.82 -19.19
CA TYR A 91 55.11 12.24 -20.14
C TYR A 91 53.71 12.03 -19.55
N GLY A 92 52.93 13.10 -19.46
CA GLY A 92 51.59 13.03 -18.86
C GLY A 92 51.64 13.30 -17.37
N LEU A 93 51.02 12.44 -16.57
CA LEU A 93 50.99 12.58 -15.12
C LEU A 93 50.80 11.25 -14.40
N TRP A 94 51.25 11.20 -13.15
CA TRP A 94 50.99 10.12 -12.22
C TRP A 94 49.82 10.50 -11.31
N THR A 95 48.79 9.66 -11.27
CA THR A 95 47.57 9.86 -10.49
C THR A 95 47.54 8.91 -9.31
N TYR A 96 47.55 9.45 -8.10
CA TYR A 96 47.42 8.69 -6.87
C TYR A 96 45.98 8.71 -6.36
N PHE A 97 45.46 7.53 -6.01
CA PHE A 97 44.14 7.31 -5.41
C PHE A 97 44.32 6.94 -3.93
N PRO A 98 44.17 7.90 -2.99
CA PRO A 98 44.49 7.68 -1.58
C PRO A 98 43.69 6.56 -0.92
N TRP A 99 42.41 6.42 -1.28
CA TRP A 99 41.49 5.46 -0.66
C TRP A 99 41.80 4.00 -1.03
N SER A 100 42.38 3.76 -2.22
CA SER A 100 42.75 2.41 -2.68
C SER A 100 44.26 2.16 -2.66
N ASN A 101 45.06 3.18 -2.28
CA ASN A 101 46.53 3.17 -2.30
C ASN A 101 47.10 2.73 -3.66
N ARG A 102 46.57 3.29 -4.74
CA ARG A 102 46.97 2.98 -6.13
C ARG A 102 47.59 4.20 -6.80
N LEU A 103 48.64 3.98 -7.58
CA LEU A 103 49.30 5.01 -8.36
C LEU A 103 49.28 4.59 -9.83
N VAL A 104 48.72 5.43 -10.71
CA VAL A 104 48.49 5.11 -12.13
C VAL A 104 49.12 6.17 -13.03
N HIS A 105 49.89 5.75 -14.02
CA HIS A 105 50.47 6.64 -15.03
C HIS A 105 49.46 6.90 -16.16
N LEU A 106 49.12 8.15 -16.41
CA LEU A 106 48.07 8.54 -17.35
C LEU A 106 48.55 9.59 -18.36
N LEU A 107 47.93 9.57 -19.55
CA LEU A 107 48.05 10.64 -20.54
C LEU A 107 47.68 12.02 -19.95
N PRO A 108 48.22 13.13 -20.51
CA PRO A 108 47.72 14.46 -20.19
C PRO A 108 46.19 14.55 -20.39
N GLU A 109 45.50 15.30 -19.53
CA GLU A 109 44.03 15.38 -19.50
C GLU A 109 43.37 15.45 -20.89
N LYS A 110 43.82 16.36 -21.77
CA LYS A 110 43.24 16.51 -23.11
C LYS A 110 43.32 15.24 -23.95
N GLU A 111 44.45 14.54 -23.88
CA GLU A 111 44.68 13.32 -24.64
C GLU A 111 44.00 12.11 -24.01
N PHE A 112 43.96 12.06 -22.67
CA PHE A 112 43.16 11.08 -21.94
C PHE A 112 41.70 11.15 -22.36
N ILE A 113 41.11 12.35 -22.37
CA ILE A 113 39.73 12.57 -22.80
C ILE A 113 39.54 12.15 -24.26
N GLU A 114 40.45 12.56 -25.15
CA GLU A 114 40.41 12.21 -26.58
C GLU A 114 40.38 10.70 -26.82
N VAL A 115 41.25 9.94 -26.13
CA VAL A 115 41.31 8.48 -26.26
C VAL A 115 40.06 7.84 -25.68
N ARG A 116 39.69 8.21 -24.46
CA ARG A 116 38.58 7.63 -23.71
C ARG A 116 37.23 7.81 -24.42
N THR A 117 37.00 8.98 -25.01
CA THR A 117 35.74 9.33 -25.68
C THR A 117 35.72 8.95 -27.17
N ASN A 118 36.85 8.53 -27.75
CA ASN A 118 36.95 8.22 -29.19
C ASN A 118 35.88 7.24 -29.68
N ARG A 119 35.54 6.22 -28.88
CA ARG A 119 34.54 5.21 -29.23
C ARG A 119 33.09 5.70 -29.12
N ASN A 120 32.88 6.86 -28.51
CA ASN A 120 31.59 7.53 -28.43
C ASN A 120 31.37 8.47 -29.63
N HIS A 121 32.43 8.83 -30.37
CA HIS A 121 32.34 9.77 -31.48
C HIS A 121 31.23 9.41 -32.47
N TYR A 122 30.43 10.41 -32.83
CA TYR A 122 29.24 10.33 -33.70
C TYR A 122 28.00 9.64 -33.11
N LYS A 123 28.10 9.00 -31.94
CA LYS A 123 26.95 8.87 -31.02
C LYS A 123 26.83 10.11 -30.15
N ILE A 124 27.97 10.66 -29.75
CA ILE A 124 28.17 12.01 -29.24
C ILE A 124 29.26 12.63 -30.11
N SER A 125 28.97 13.72 -30.81
CA SER A 125 29.94 14.40 -31.66
C SER A 125 30.88 15.28 -30.85
N PRO A 126 32.08 15.63 -31.36
CA PRO A 126 32.99 16.55 -30.68
C PRO A 126 32.41 17.94 -30.39
N ALA A 127 31.38 18.36 -31.13
CA ALA A 127 30.66 19.60 -30.86
C ALA A 127 29.72 19.43 -29.65
N GLU A 128 29.02 18.30 -29.58
CA GLU A 128 28.13 17.95 -28.47
C GLU A 128 28.92 17.71 -27.18
N GLU A 129 30.08 17.06 -27.23
CA GLU A 129 30.99 16.90 -26.08
C GLU A 129 31.37 18.26 -25.45
N LYS A 130 31.64 19.28 -26.29
CA LYS A 130 31.93 20.64 -25.81
C LYS A 130 30.73 21.32 -25.16
N VAL A 131 29.51 20.96 -25.53
CA VAL A 131 28.29 21.43 -24.87
C VAL A 131 28.16 20.73 -23.53
N LEU A 132 28.24 19.39 -23.51
CA LEU A 132 28.10 18.57 -22.31
C LEU A 132 29.16 18.91 -21.24
N ALA A 133 30.40 19.14 -21.64
CA ALA A 133 31.51 19.50 -20.74
C ALA A 133 31.33 20.85 -20.01
N LYS A 134 30.30 21.63 -20.34
CA LYS A 134 29.95 22.88 -19.64
C LYS A 134 28.78 22.72 -18.67
N LYS A 135 28.11 21.56 -18.69
CA LYS A 135 26.86 21.35 -17.98
C LYS A 135 27.08 21.01 -16.52
N LYS A 136 26.20 21.54 -15.66
CA LYS A 136 26.20 21.32 -14.22
C LYS A 136 24.96 20.56 -13.81
N VAL A 137 25.15 19.41 -13.18
CA VAL A 137 24.07 18.51 -12.80
C VAL A 137 24.03 18.41 -11.30
N GLY A 138 22.86 18.60 -10.70
CA GLY A 138 22.60 18.24 -9.31
C GLY A 138 21.95 16.86 -9.27
N LEU A 139 22.41 15.98 -8.39
CA LEU A 139 21.83 14.66 -8.18
C LEU A 139 21.60 14.43 -6.68
N ILE A 140 20.33 14.27 -6.30
CA ILE A 140 19.91 14.00 -4.92
C ILE A 140 19.47 12.55 -4.78
N GLY A 141 20.03 11.83 -3.80
CA GLY A 141 19.79 10.40 -3.59
C GLY A 141 20.71 9.49 -4.42
N LEU A 142 21.49 8.63 -3.76
CA LEU A 142 22.55 7.83 -4.38
C LEU A 142 22.34 6.33 -4.27
N SER A 143 21.14 5.88 -3.89
CA SER A 143 20.81 4.47 -4.05
C SER A 143 20.55 4.15 -5.52
N VAL A 144 19.44 4.61 -6.08
CA VAL A 144 19.14 4.47 -7.50
C VAL A 144 20.05 5.40 -8.33
N GLY A 145 20.26 6.63 -7.84
CA GLY A 145 21.04 7.65 -8.53
C GLY A 145 22.52 7.31 -8.79
N GLN A 146 23.11 6.35 -8.06
CA GLN A 146 24.48 5.88 -8.36
C GLN A 146 24.61 5.37 -9.81
N SER A 147 23.60 4.62 -10.27
CA SER A 147 23.58 4.08 -11.63
C SER A 147 23.58 5.18 -12.69
N VAL A 148 22.80 6.24 -12.45
CA VAL A 148 22.73 7.43 -13.31
C VAL A 148 24.08 8.15 -13.35
N ALA A 149 24.64 8.45 -12.16
CA ALA A 149 25.89 9.20 -12.01
C ALA A 149 27.07 8.52 -12.74
N VAL A 150 27.21 7.21 -12.55
CA VAL A 150 28.28 6.41 -13.17
C VAL A 150 28.09 6.30 -14.68
N THR A 151 26.87 6.05 -15.17
CA THR A 151 26.62 6.00 -16.61
C THR A 151 26.92 7.36 -17.26
N MET A 152 26.53 8.47 -16.63
CA MET A 152 26.85 9.81 -17.12
C MET A 152 28.36 10.09 -17.15
N ALA A 153 29.11 9.61 -16.16
CA ALA A 153 30.58 9.74 -16.10
C ALA A 153 31.29 8.88 -17.17
N MET A 154 30.76 7.68 -17.46
CA MET A 154 31.28 6.82 -18.54
C MET A 154 31.13 7.50 -19.92
N GLU A 155 30.03 8.22 -20.13
CA GLU A 155 29.80 8.99 -21.37
C GLU A 155 30.45 10.38 -21.37
N ARG A 156 31.00 10.83 -20.23
CA ARG A 156 31.51 12.18 -19.99
C ARG A 156 30.48 13.27 -20.38
N SER A 157 29.23 13.08 -19.93
CA SER A 157 28.05 13.88 -20.34
C SER A 157 27.77 15.13 -19.48
N PHE A 158 28.71 15.53 -18.63
CA PHE A 158 28.63 16.74 -17.80
C PHE A 158 30.02 17.37 -17.61
N GLY A 159 30.03 18.64 -17.19
CA GLY A 159 31.23 19.37 -16.75
C GLY A 159 31.41 19.36 -15.24
N GLU A 160 30.33 19.42 -14.48
CA GLU A 160 30.31 19.31 -13.01
C GLU A 160 29.11 18.48 -12.56
N LEU A 161 29.32 17.61 -11.56
CA LEU A 161 28.26 16.84 -10.92
C LEU A 161 28.26 17.08 -9.40
N ARG A 162 27.13 17.54 -8.87
CA ARG A 162 26.91 17.75 -7.44
C ARG A 162 26.12 16.57 -6.88
N LEU A 163 26.71 15.83 -5.96
CA LEU A 163 26.15 14.63 -5.36
C LEU A 163 25.68 14.94 -3.93
N ALA A 164 24.43 14.63 -3.61
CA ALA A 164 23.87 14.82 -2.27
C ALA A 164 23.14 13.57 -1.76
N ASP A 165 23.62 13.03 -0.64
CA ASP A 165 23.01 11.93 0.10
C ASP A 165 23.60 11.94 1.52
N PHE A 166 22.77 11.72 2.55
CA PHE A 166 23.19 11.74 3.94
C PHE A 166 23.51 10.35 4.50
N ASP A 167 23.20 9.28 3.76
CA ASP A 167 23.38 7.92 4.22
C ASP A 167 24.82 7.41 4.00
N SER A 168 25.19 6.45 4.83
CA SER A 168 26.33 5.56 4.60
C SER A 168 25.88 4.26 3.91
N LEU A 169 26.84 3.60 3.27
CA LEU A 169 26.61 2.29 2.66
C LEU A 169 26.33 1.21 3.71
N GLU A 170 25.16 0.59 3.57
CA GLU A 170 24.75 -0.57 4.34
C GLU A 170 24.77 -1.85 3.48
N LEU A 171 24.81 -3.01 4.14
CA LEU A 171 24.81 -4.31 3.48
C LEU A 171 23.59 -4.50 2.57
N THR A 172 22.44 -4.01 2.99
CA THR A 172 21.17 -4.07 2.25
C THR A 172 21.21 -3.25 0.96
N ASN A 173 22.09 -2.26 0.84
CA ASN A 173 22.20 -1.43 -0.37
C ASN A 173 22.98 -2.12 -1.50
N LEU A 174 23.84 -3.08 -1.17
CA LEU A 174 24.68 -3.79 -2.16
C LEU A 174 23.87 -4.68 -3.10
N ASN A 175 22.56 -4.82 -2.89
CA ASN A 175 21.67 -5.47 -3.84
C ASN A 175 21.43 -4.65 -5.12
N ARG A 176 21.81 -3.35 -5.13
CA ARG A 176 21.56 -2.43 -6.26
C ARG A 176 22.60 -1.34 -6.45
N ILE A 177 23.36 -0.97 -5.42
CA ILE A 177 24.52 -0.08 -5.54
C ILE A 177 25.75 -0.91 -5.91
N ARG A 178 26.42 -0.58 -7.02
CA ARG A 178 27.58 -1.34 -7.52
C ARG A 178 28.88 -0.95 -6.81
N THR A 179 29.09 -1.49 -5.60
CA THR A 179 30.33 -1.27 -4.83
C THR A 179 30.75 -2.52 -4.07
N GLY A 180 32.02 -2.60 -3.67
CA GLY A 180 32.56 -3.73 -2.93
C GLY A 180 32.20 -3.71 -1.44
N VAL A 181 32.07 -4.90 -0.82
CA VAL A 181 31.75 -5.06 0.63
C VAL A 181 32.74 -4.38 1.59
N HIS A 182 33.93 -4.02 1.11
CA HIS A 182 34.93 -3.30 1.90
C HIS A 182 34.60 -1.81 2.10
N ASN A 183 33.57 -1.29 1.42
CA ASN A 183 33.09 0.09 1.54
C ASN A 183 31.91 0.26 2.52
N LEU A 184 31.53 -0.79 3.27
CA LEU A 184 30.48 -0.66 4.30
C LEU A 184 30.83 0.45 5.31
N GLY A 185 29.84 1.29 5.62
CA GLY A 185 29.99 2.45 6.51
C GLY A 185 30.58 3.70 5.86
N VAL A 186 31.07 3.64 4.61
CA VAL A 186 31.48 4.82 3.85
C VAL A 186 30.23 5.58 3.39
N SER A 187 30.25 6.92 3.43
CA SER A 187 29.18 7.75 2.86
C SER A 187 28.88 7.35 1.41
N LYS A 188 27.61 7.27 1.03
CA LYS A 188 27.21 6.98 -0.37
C LYS A 188 27.81 8.00 -1.33
N VAL A 189 27.81 9.29 -0.96
CA VAL A 189 28.43 10.39 -1.74
C VAL A 189 29.89 10.11 -2.03
N ILE A 190 30.65 9.75 -0.98
CA ILE A 190 32.08 9.47 -1.10
C ILE A 190 32.34 8.22 -1.94
N SER A 191 31.55 7.15 -1.76
CA SER A 191 31.70 5.94 -2.57
C SER A 191 31.44 6.20 -4.05
N VAL A 192 30.39 6.95 -4.39
CA VAL A 192 30.06 7.28 -5.78
C VAL A 192 31.10 8.22 -6.39
N ALA A 193 31.57 9.22 -5.64
CA ALA A 193 32.64 10.12 -6.10
C ALA A 193 33.93 9.34 -6.42
N ARG A 194 34.32 8.40 -5.56
CA ARG A 194 35.48 7.51 -5.79
C ARG A 194 35.31 6.70 -7.06
N GLU A 195 34.15 6.06 -7.25
CA GLU A 195 33.87 5.25 -8.43
C GLU A 195 33.94 6.09 -9.72
N ILE A 196 33.37 7.30 -9.72
CA ILE A 196 33.44 8.22 -10.85
C ILE A 196 34.88 8.63 -11.16
N LEU A 197 35.70 8.91 -10.14
CA LEU A 197 37.07 9.39 -10.33
C LEU A 197 38.08 8.27 -10.62
N GLU A 198 37.78 7.02 -10.22
CA GLU A 198 38.48 5.83 -10.70
C GLU A 198 38.20 5.58 -12.18
N ILE A 199 36.99 5.91 -12.63
CA ILE A 199 36.59 5.87 -14.02
C ILE A 199 37.29 7.01 -14.78
N ASP A 200 37.17 8.26 -14.35
CA ASP A 200 37.73 9.44 -15.02
C ASP A 200 38.18 10.48 -13.97
N PRO A 201 39.50 10.58 -13.68
CA PRO A 201 39.98 11.40 -12.57
C PRO A 201 39.89 12.91 -12.86
N PHE A 202 39.60 13.32 -14.10
CA PHE A 202 39.50 14.72 -14.50
C PHE A 202 38.06 15.27 -14.45
N LEU A 203 37.09 14.48 -13.98
CA LEU A 203 35.73 14.97 -13.76
C LEU A 203 35.64 15.83 -12.49
N ASN A 204 34.87 16.91 -12.56
CA ASN A 204 34.65 17.78 -11.41
C ASN A 204 33.42 17.31 -10.61
N ILE A 205 33.65 16.85 -9.38
CA ILE A 205 32.61 16.35 -8.48
C ILE A 205 32.52 17.26 -7.26
N LYS A 206 31.30 17.57 -6.81
CA LYS A 206 31.02 18.29 -5.56
C LYS A 206 30.23 17.37 -4.64
N CYS A 207 30.72 17.20 -3.42
CA CYS A 207 30.16 16.26 -2.45
C CYS A 207 29.40 17.00 -1.34
N PHE A 208 28.10 16.74 -1.22
CA PHE A 208 27.23 17.20 -0.13
C PHE A 208 26.86 15.99 0.75
N THR A 209 27.76 15.62 1.65
CA THR A 209 27.63 14.41 2.50
C THR A 209 26.56 14.50 3.57
N ASP A 210 26.05 15.71 3.86
CA ASP A 210 24.91 15.92 4.77
C ASP A 210 23.56 15.84 4.03
N GLY A 211 23.58 15.45 2.74
CA GLY A 211 22.43 15.52 1.87
C GLY A 211 22.05 16.96 1.49
N LEU A 212 20.89 17.10 0.84
CA LEU A 212 20.30 18.41 0.56
C LEU A 212 19.45 18.84 1.77
N THR A 213 19.63 20.09 2.20
CA THR A 213 18.95 20.68 3.37
C THR A 213 18.52 22.11 3.05
N GLU A 214 17.60 22.68 3.83
CA GLU A 214 17.23 24.10 3.67
C GLU A 214 18.45 25.04 3.81
N ASN A 215 19.47 24.66 4.57
CA ASN A 215 20.65 25.49 4.81
C ASN A 215 21.66 25.47 3.66
N ASN A 216 21.71 24.39 2.87
CA ASN A 216 22.69 24.24 1.78
C ASN A 216 22.06 24.23 0.39
N ILE A 217 20.73 24.32 0.27
CA ILE A 217 20.04 24.29 -1.04
C ILE A 217 20.47 25.44 -1.96
N GLU A 218 20.69 26.64 -1.43
CA GLU A 218 21.18 27.77 -2.22
C GLU A 218 22.59 27.49 -2.78
N GLU A 219 23.47 26.94 -1.96
CA GLU A 219 24.82 26.53 -2.40
C GLU A 219 24.74 25.42 -3.44
N PHE A 220 23.92 24.40 -3.20
CA PHE A 220 23.73 23.26 -4.09
C PHE A 220 23.21 23.67 -5.47
N PHE A 221 22.37 24.71 -5.56
CA PHE A 221 21.85 25.19 -6.83
C PHE A 221 22.76 26.22 -7.51
N HIS A 222 23.41 27.12 -6.76
CA HIS A 222 24.08 28.30 -7.35
C HIS A 222 25.61 28.33 -7.24
N GLN A 223 26.26 27.51 -6.40
CA GLN A 223 27.69 27.67 -6.11
C GLN A 223 28.56 27.52 -7.35
N GLY A 224 29.32 28.56 -7.69
CA GLY A 224 30.17 28.55 -8.89
C GLY A 224 29.38 28.62 -10.21
N GLY A 225 28.05 28.88 -10.14
CA GLY A 225 27.08 29.05 -11.22
C GLY A 225 25.95 28.02 -11.17
N ASP A 226 24.81 28.36 -11.76
CA ASP A 226 23.54 27.62 -11.64
C ASP A 226 23.59 26.20 -12.22
N LEU A 227 22.77 25.30 -11.67
CA LEU A 227 22.53 23.98 -12.26
C LEU A 227 21.83 24.11 -13.62
N ASP A 228 22.23 23.27 -14.57
CA ASP A 228 21.53 23.11 -15.84
C ASP A 228 20.39 22.08 -15.76
N LEU A 229 20.45 21.15 -14.81
CA LEU A 229 19.46 20.09 -14.59
C LEU A 229 19.57 19.51 -13.18
N LEU A 230 18.43 19.13 -12.60
CA LEU A 230 18.33 18.36 -11.36
C LEU A 230 17.89 16.92 -11.66
N ILE A 231 18.58 15.95 -11.07
CA ILE A 231 18.18 14.55 -11.02
C ILE A 231 17.72 14.27 -9.60
N ASP A 232 16.49 13.79 -9.45
CA ASP A 232 15.91 13.46 -8.15
C ASP A 232 15.65 11.98 -8.01
N GLU A 233 16.38 11.36 -7.09
CA GLU A 233 16.30 9.95 -6.71
C GLU A 233 16.18 9.82 -5.18
N CYS A 234 15.65 10.86 -4.50
CA CYS A 234 15.54 10.86 -3.04
C CYS A 234 14.22 10.23 -2.56
N ASP A 235 14.29 9.53 -1.42
CA ASP A 235 13.15 8.85 -0.81
C ASP A 235 12.26 9.79 0.04
N GLY A 236 12.84 10.91 0.51
CA GLY A 236 12.17 11.84 1.40
C GLY A 236 11.22 12.79 0.67
N LEU A 237 9.92 12.72 0.98
CA LEU A 237 8.89 13.59 0.37
C LEU A 237 9.24 15.08 0.50
N ASP A 238 9.69 15.51 1.68
CA ASP A 238 9.90 16.93 1.98
C ASP A 238 10.94 17.54 1.03
N MET A 239 12.11 16.89 0.93
CA MET A 239 13.19 17.39 0.08
C MET A 239 12.91 17.20 -1.41
N LYS A 240 12.18 16.13 -1.79
CA LYS A 240 11.69 15.93 -3.17
C LYS A 240 10.86 17.11 -3.66
N ILE A 241 9.98 17.63 -2.81
CA ILE A 241 9.12 18.76 -3.15
C ILE A 241 9.88 20.09 -3.04
N ILE A 242 10.63 20.33 -1.96
CA ILE A 242 11.38 21.59 -1.78
C ILE A 242 12.37 21.79 -2.93
N SER A 243 13.12 20.76 -3.32
CA SER A 243 14.07 20.84 -4.44
C SER A 243 13.39 21.11 -5.78
N ARG A 244 12.17 20.57 -6.02
CA ARG A 244 11.38 20.86 -7.22
C ARG A 244 10.82 22.27 -7.25
N TRP A 245 10.37 22.78 -6.11
CA TRP A 245 9.94 24.18 -6.00
C TRP A 245 11.09 25.11 -6.36
N LYS A 246 12.29 24.86 -5.82
CA LYS A 246 13.50 25.63 -6.15
C LYS A 246 13.88 25.49 -7.63
N ALA A 247 13.87 24.26 -8.17
CA ALA A 247 14.15 24.02 -9.59
C ALA A 247 13.17 24.77 -10.50
N ARG A 248 11.87 24.76 -10.18
CA ARG A 248 10.85 25.50 -10.94
C ARG A 248 11.05 27.01 -10.88
N GLU A 249 11.31 27.56 -9.69
CA GLU A 249 11.63 28.99 -9.50
C GLU A 249 12.81 29.41 -10.39
N MET A 250 13.83 28.57 -10.47
CA MET A 250 15.04 28.80 -11.25
C MET A 250 14.93 28.38 -12.72
N LYS A 251 13.79 27.80 -13.14
CA LYS A 251 13.58 27.26 -14.49
C LYS A 251 14.61 26.19 -14.86
N ILE A 252 14.91 25.30 -13.92
CA ILE A 252 15.81 24.16 -14.08
C ILE A 252 14.96 22.91 -14.34
N PRO A 253 15.21 22.14 -15.42
CA PRO A 253 14.51 20.89 -15.65
C PRO A 253 14.84 19.84 -14.58
N VAL A 254 13.86 19.00 -14.27
CA VAL A 254 14.00 17.89 -13.33
C VAL A 254 13.74 16.57 -14.01
N VAL A 255 14.57 15.55 -13.70
CA VAL A 255 14.37 14.16 -14.13
C VAL A 255 14.39 13.25 -12.90
N MET A 256 13.47 12.29 -12.83
CA MET A 256 13.39 11.30 -11.75
C MET A 256 13.14 9.91 -12.32
N GLU A 257 13.77 8.90 -11.76
CA GLU A 257 13.51 7.48 -11.97
C GLU A 257 12.84 6.89 -10.71
N ALA A 258 11.97 5.89 -10.83
CA ALA A 258 11.32 5.26 -9.66
C ALA A 258 11.46 3.73 -9.60
N SER A 259 12.34 3.16 -10.41
CA SER A 259 12.75 1.75 -10.49
C SER A 259 11.65 0.74 -10.86
N ASP A 260 10.40 0.91 -10.46
CA ASP A 260 9.31 0.02 -10.87
C ASP A 260 8.87 0.33 -12.32
N ARG A 261 8.74 -0.72 -13.14
CA ARG A 261 8.34 -0.64 -14.56
C ARG A 261 9.18 0.32 -15.43
N GLY A 262 10.41 0.63 -15.00
CA GLY A 262 11.27 1.59 -15.68
C GLY A 262 10.64 2.98 -15.83
N MET A 263 9.91 3.43 -14.78
CA MET A 263 9.25 4.72 -14.78
C MET A 263 10.28 5.87 -14.76
N VAL A 264 10.13 6.79 -15.71
CA VAL A 264 10.90 8.05 -15.77
C VAL A 264 9.95 9.23 -15.85
N ASP A 265 10.16 10.20 -14.98
CA ASP A 265 9.39 11.43 -14.85
C ASP A 265 10.28 12.62 -15.27
N VAL A 266 9.78 13.48 -16.15
CA VAL A 266 10.53 14.61 -16.69
C VAL A 266 9.72 15.89 -16.60
N GLU A 267 10.25 16.89 -15.93
CA GLU A 267 9.62 18.20 -15.75
C GLU A 267 10.53 19.29 -16.34
N ARG A 268 10.16 19.79 -17.52
CA ARG A 268 10.89 20.83 -18.26
C ARG A 268 10.53 22.23 -17.78
N PHE A 269 10.82 22.55 -16.53
CA PHE A 269 10.55 23.89 -15.97
C PHE A 269 11.30 25.03 -16.72
N ASP A 270 12.36 24.71 -17.46
CA ASP A 270 13.04 25.61 -18.38
C ASP A 270 12.17 26.04 -19.57
N LEU A 271 11.26 25.17 -20.03
CA LEU A 271 10.33 25.44 -21.14
C LEU A 271 8.90 25.73 -20.64
N GLU A 272 8.51 25.15 -19.51
CA GLU A 272 7.18 25.19 -18.92
C GLU A 272 7.25 25.64 -17.45
N PRO A 273 7.61 26.91 -17.19
CA PRO A 273 7.89 27.41 -15.83
C PRO A 273 6.66 27.39 -14.90
N ASP A 274 5.45 27.43 -15.47
CA ASP A 274 4.19 27.40 -14.71
C ASP A 274 3.65 25.98 -14.52
N ARG A 275 4.40 24.94 -14.93
CA ARG A 275 3.99 23.54 -14.77
C ARG A 275 3.74 23.23 -13.29
N PRO A 276 2.60 22.59 -12.95
CA PRO A 276 2.40 22.01 -11.63
C PRO A 276 3.42 20.90 -11.36
N LEU A 277 3.93 20.82 -10.12
CA LEU A 277 4.87 19.78 -9.72
C LEU A 277 4.27 18.39 -9.93
N LEU A 278 5.11 17.45 -10.38
CA LEU A 278 4.76 16.07 -10.67
C LEU A 278 3.48 16.02 -11.52
N HIS A 279 3.43 16.86 -12.54
CA HIS A 279 2.32 16.93 -13.52
C HIS A 279 0.93 17.15 -12.90
N GLY A 280 0.86 17.77 -11.71
CA GLY A 280 -0.39 18.02 -11.00
C GLY A 280 -0.85 16.88 -10.09
N MET A 281 -0.03 15.85 -9.88
CA MET A 281 -0.35 14.75 -8.96
C MET A 281 -0.35 15.17 -7.48
N VAL A 282 0.27 16.31 -7.16
CA VAL A 282 0.40 16.85 -5.79
C VAL A 282 0.13 18.38 -5.75
N GLU A 283 -0.87 18.86 -6.49
CA GLU A 283 -1.12 20.31 -6.66
C GLU A 283 -1.28 21.11 -5.36
N ASP A 284 -1.82 20.50 -4.31
CA ASP A 284 -2.03 21.11 -3.00
C ASP A 284 -0.78 21.09 -2.09
N LEU A 285 0.32 20.48 -2.53
CA LEU A 285 1.52 20.29 -1.75
C LEU A 285 2.56 21.41 -1.97
N SER A 286 2.41 22.51 -1.22
CA SER A 286 3.41 23.57 -1.10
C SER A 286 4.43 23.29 0.02
N PRO A 287 5.60 23.97 0.05
CA PRO A 287 6.54 23.90 1.17
C PRO A 287 5.90 24.27 2.52
N GLU A 288 4.95 25.21 2.52
CA GLU A 288 4.18 25.57 3.72
C GLU A 288 3.22 24.46 4.13
N LYS A 289 2.54 23.82 3.17
CA LYS A 289 1.66 22.68 3.44
C LYS A 289 2.43 21.49 3.99
N LEU A 290 3.64 21.22 3.49
CA LEU A 290 4.51 20.15 4.01
C LEU A 290 4.81 20.31 5.50
N LYS A 291 5.03 21.55 5.97
CA LYS A 291 5.26 21.85 7.40
C LYS A 291 4.05 21.52 8.28
N THR A 292 2.86 21.35 7.70
CA THR A 292 1.64 20.93 8.42
C THR A 292 1.45 19.41 8.46
N LEU A 293 2.25 18.64 7.71
CA LEU A 293 2.20 17.17 7.71
C LEU A 293 3.13 16.64 8.81
N GLU A 294 2.59 16.48 10.02
CA GLU A 294 3.37 16.12 11.21
C GLU A 294 3.75 14.63 11.25
N THR A 295 2.96 13.76 10.62
CA THR A 295 3.13 12.32 10.68
C THR A 295 3.47 11.71 9.32
N ASN A 296 4.06 10.50 9.31
CA ASN A 296 4.24 9.74 8.08
C ASN A 296 2.89 9.36 7.44
N GLU A 297 1.81 9.23 8.23
CA GLU A 297 0.47 8.95 7.68
C GLU A 297 -0.06 10.10 6.83
N ASP A 298 0.19 11.35 7.24
CA ASP A 298 -0.20 12.54 6.48
C ASP A 298 0.47 12.62 5.11
N LYS A 299 1.64 11.97 4.96
CA LYS A 299 2.46 11.95 3.74
C LYS A 299 2.07 10.84 2.76
N ILE A 300 1.37 9.80 3.21
CA ILE A 300 1.00 8.62 2.41
C ILE A 300 0.26 9.00 1.10
N PRO A 301 -0.76 9.86 1.08
CA PRO A 301 -1.49 10.21 -0.15
C PRO A 301 -0.57 10.75 -1.25
N TYR A 302 0.37 11.62 -0.87
CA TYR A 302 1.32 12.22 -1.81
C TYR A 302 2.36 11.22 -2.28
N MET A 303 2.88 10.36 -1.38
CA MET A 303 3.80 9.29 -1.75
C MET A 303 3.17 8.33 -2.77
N LEU A 304 1.89 7.97 -2.59
CA LEU A 304 1.15 7.12 -3.53
C LEU A 304 0.95 7.78 -4.89
N ALA A 305 0.65 9.08 -4.90
CA ALA A 305 0.51 9.86 -6.12
C ALA A 305 1.85 9.90 -6.88
N ILE A 306 2.94 10.16 -6.17
CA ILE A 306 4.31 10.20 -6.74
C ILE A 306 4.71 8.85 -7.32
N VAL A 307 4.55 7.77 -6.54
CA VAL A 307 4.87 6.41 -6.98
C VAL A 307 3.93 5.96 -8.11
N GLY A 308 2.72 6.51 -8.18
CA GLY A 308 1.71 6.14 -9.14
C GLY A 308 1.04 4.82 -8.76
N ALA A 309 0.31 4.80 -7.64
CA ALA A 309 -0.36 3.62 -7.09
C ALA A 309 -1.25 2.87 -8.09
N ASP A 310 -1.79 3.56 -9.10
CA ASP A 310 -2.60 2.95 -10.16
C ASP A 310 -1.74 2.33 -11.27
N THR A 311 -0.53 2.84 -11.49
CA THR A 311 0.37 2.50 -12.60
C THR A 311 1.52 1.55 -12.23
N ILE A 312 1.87 1.43 -10.95
CA ILE A 312 2.90 0.49 -10.50
C ILE A 312 2.48 -0.97 -10.71
N SER A 313 3.48 -1.84 -10.77
CA SER A 313 3.29 -3.27 -10.98
C SER A 313 2.43 -3.91 -9.89
N THR A 314 1.69 -4.98 -10.25
CA THR A 314 0.91 -5.76 -9.28
C THR A 314 1.76 -6.25 -8.11
N ARG A 315 3.03 -6.61 -8.37
CA ARG A 315 3.97 -7.02 -7.32
C ARG A 315 4.31 -5.85 -6.40
N ALA A 316 4.58 -4.66 -6.94
CA ALA A 316 4.83 -3.48 -6.12
C ALA A 316 3.62 -3.14 -5.24
N LYS A 317 2.40 -3.12 -5.79
CA LYS A 317 1.16 -2.91 -5.01
C LYS A 317 1.01 -3.91 -3.86
N ALA A 318 1.29 -5.19 -4.12
CA ALA A 318 1.23 -6.23 -3.10
C ALA A 318 2.32 -6.04 -2.04
N SER A 319 3.55 -5.71 -2.45
CA SER A 319 4.65 -5.43 -1.51
C SER A 319 4.32 -4.27 -0.57
N MET A 320 3.59 -3.25 -1.02
CA MET A 320 3.15 -2.14 -0.15
C MET A 320 2.31 -2.60 1.05
N LEU A 321 1.48 -3.63 0.87
CA LEU A 321 0.66 -4.20 1.94
C LEU A 321 1.48 -5.02 2.96
N GLU A 322 2.73 -5.32 2.62
CA GLU A 322 3.65 -6.14 3.43
C GLU A 322 4.76 -5.30 4.08
N ILE A 323 4.85 -4.00 3.79
CA ILE A 323 5.79 -3.08 4.44
C ILE A 323 5.45 -2.96 5.92
N GLY A 324 6.45 -3.17 6.78
CA GLY A 324 6.29 -3.22 8.24
C GLY A 324 5.75 -4.55 8.76
N GLU A 325 5.44 -5.49 7.88
CA GLU A 325 4.88 -6.80 8.21
C GLU A 325 5.87 -7.92 7.89
N THR A 326 6.18 -8.15 6.61
CA THR A 326 7.18 -9.14 6.17
C THR A 326 8.40 -8.54 5.49
N ILE A 327 8.32 -7.27 5.06
CA ILE A 327 9.44 -6.50 4.51
C ILE A 327 9.58 -5.16 5.22
N SER A 328 10.79 -4.61 5.29
CA SER A 328 11.06 -3.35 6.02
C SER A 328 10.84 -2.09 5.19
N THR A 329 11.03 -2.17 3.87
CA THR A 329 10.99 -1.02 2.95
C THR A 329 10.66 -1.48 1.54
N TRP A 330 10.54 -0.51 0.63
CA TRP A 330 10.26 -0.69 -0.79
C TRP A 330 11.29 -1.64 -1.46
N PRO A 331 10.83 -2.72 -2.11
CA PRO A 331 11.73 -3.60 -2.83
C PRO A 331 12.22 -2.95 -4.12
N GLN A 332 13.53 -3.02 -4.35
CA GLN A 332 14.18 -2.49 -5.56
C GLN A 332 15.12 -3.55 -6.14
N LEU A 333 15.10 -3.73 -7.46
CA LEU A 333 15.94 -4.71 -8.16
C LEU A 333 17.07 -4.00 -8.92
N ALA A 334 18.29 -4.57 -8.88
CA ALA A 334 19.43 -4.04 -9.63
C ALA A 334 19.19 -3.93 -11.14
N SER A 335 18.44 -4.87 -11.73
CA SER A 335 18.11 -4.84 -13.17
C SER A 335 17.33 -3.58 -13.53
N ALA A 336 16.34 -3.23 -12.70
CA ALA A 336 15.50 -2.07 -12.92
C ALA A 336 16.27 -0.76 -12.67
N VAL A 337 17.02 -0.69 -11.56
CA VAL A 337 17.92 0.45 -11.26
C VAL A 337 18.98 0.66 -12.34
N THR A 338 19.55 -0.42 -12.89
CA THR A 338 20.56 -0.33 -13.96
C THR A 338 19.95 0.18 -15.25
N LEU A 339 18.78 -0.33 -15.63
CA LEU A 339 18.04 0.13 -16.80
C LEU A 339 17.64 1.61 -16.66
N GLY A 340 17.06 1.97 -15.51
CA GLY A 340 16.68 3.33 -15.15
C GLY A 340 17.85 4.29 -15.24
N GLY A 341 19.02 3.91 -14.69
CA GLY A 341 20.26 4.68 -14.82
C GLY A 341 20.66 5.00 -16.26
N GLY A 342 20.51 4.03 -17.18
CA GLY A 342 20.76 4.23 -18.60
C GLY A 342 19.74 5.15 -19.28
N ILE A 343 18.44 4.99 -18.96
CA ILE A 343 17.38 5.81 -19.53
C ILE A 343 17.52 7.27 -19.06
N THR A 344 17.72 7.49 -17.76
CA THR A 344 17.88 8.83 -17.19
C THR A 344 19.10 9.54 -17.76
N ALA A 345 20.25 8.86 -17.89
CA ALA A 345 21.44 9.44 -18.52
C ALA A 345 21.20 9.85 -19.99
N ASP A 346 20.46 9.04 -20.76
CA ASP A 346 20.06 9.39 -22.14
C ASP A 346 19.15 10.61 -22.19
N VAL A 347 18.12 10.67 -21.35
CA VAL A 347 17.18 11.80 -21.26
C VAL A 347 17.93 13.08 -20.93
N VAL A 348 18.78 13.06 -19.90
CA VAL A 348 19.61 14.21 -19.49
C VAL A 348 20.48 14.70 -20.64
N ARG A 349 21.20 13.78 -21.32
CA ARG A 349 22.01 14.12 -22.49
C ARG A 349 21.15 14.77 -23.60
N ARG A 350 19.98 14.21 -23.92
CA ARG A 350 19.11 14.79 -24.97
C ARG A 350 18.55 16.15 -24.58
N ILE A 351 18.26 16.40 -23.30
CA ILE A 351 17.90 17.74 -22.81
C ILE A 351 19.06 18.72 -23.06
N PHE A 352 20.28 18.37 -22.65
CA PHE A 352 21.45 19.24 -22.83
C PHE A 352 21.82 19.52 -24.29
N LEU A 353 21.52 18.59 -25.19
CA LEU A 353 21.76 18.72 -26.62
C LEU A 353 20.57 19.31 -27.39
N ASP A 354 19.54 19.78 -26.68
CA ASP A 354 18.33 20.38 -27.28
C ASP A 354 17.62 19.42 -28.26
N LYS A 355 17.57 18.12 -27.90
CA LYS A 355 16.96 17.02 -28.69
C LYS A 355 15.72 16.42 -28.01
N TYR A 356 15.26 17.00 -26.92
CA TYR A 356 14.08 16.60 -26.18
C TYR A 356 13.44 17.86 -25.61
N HIS A 357 12.11 17.96 -25.60
CA HIS A 357 11.38 19.22 -25.34
C HIS A 357 10.08 19.05 -24.55
N GLU A 358 9.74 17.83 -24.15
CA GLU A 358 8.45 17.54 -23.51
C GLU A 358 8.62 17.26 -22.02
N SER A 359 7.61 17.59 -21.22
CA SER A 359 7.45 17.06 -19.87
C SER A 359 6.47 15.89 -19.89
N GLY A 360 6.67 14.92 -19.00
CA GLY A 360 5.73 13.84 -18.80
C GLY A 360 6.29 12.68 -18.00
N ARG A 361 5.43 11.69 -17.78
CA ARG A 361 5.77 10.43 -17.13
C ARG A 361 5.71 9.29 -18.15
N TYR A 362 6.80 8.53 -18.21
CA TYR A 362 7.03 7.50 -19.21
C TYR A 362 7.37 6.18 -18.53
N TYR A 363 7.03 5.06 -19.18
CA TYR A 363 7.33 3.72 -18.69
C TYR A 363 8.10 2.94 -19.74
N MET A 364 9.25 2.39 -19.35
CA MET A 364 10.02 1.42 -20.12
C MET A 364 9.82 0.04 -19.50
N ASP A 365 8.56 -0.41 -19.49
CA ASP A 365 8.20 -1.68 -18.86
C ASP A 365 8.72 -2.85 -19.70
N VAL A 366 9.86 -3.42 -19.28
CA VAL A 366 10.49 -4.56 -19.93
C VAL A 366 9.57 -5.78 -19.92
N GLU A 367 8.74 -5.97 -18.90
CA GLU A 367 7.81 -7.11 -18.84
C GLU A 367 6.68 -6.94 -19.86
N GLU A 368 6.25 -5.71 -20.14
CA GLU A 368 5.27 -5.41 -21.18
C GLU A 368 5.89 -5.51 -22.58
N ILE A 369 7.11 -5.01 -22.78
CA ILE A 369 7.81 -4.98 -24.08
C ILE A 369 8.31 -6.38 -24.47
N ILE A 370 8.85 -7.13 -23.50
CA ILE A 370 9.44 -8.47 -23.65
C ILE A 370 8.67 -9.47 -22.78
N GLY A 371 7.34 -9.47 -22.96
CA GLY A 371 6.44 -10.40 -22.29
C GLY A 371 5.94 -11.51 -23.21
N ASP A 372 5.39 -12.57 -22.60
CA ASP A 372 4.52 -13.48 -23.33
C ASP A 372 3.34 -12.68 -23.89
N ARG A 373 2.94 -12.95 -25.14
CA ARG A 373 1.74 -12.32 -25.71
C ARG A 373 0.54 -12.77 -24.89
N HIS A 374 0.10 -11.95 -23.96
CA HIS A 374 -1.08 -12.24 -23.16
C HIS A 374 -2.28 -12.39 -24.10
N ALA A 375 -2.87 -13.59 -24.12
CA ALA A 375 -4.14 -13.83 -24.74
C ALA A 375 -5.22 -13.13 -23.91
N GLY A 376 -5.64 -11.95 -24.39
CA GLY A 376 -6.81 -11.24 -23.90
C GLY A 376 -6.55 -10.34 -22.70
N THR A 377 -6.77 -9.05 -22.91
CA THR A 377 -7.22 -8.13 -21.86
C THR A 377 -8.33 -8.80 -21.05
N LYS A 378 -8.07 -9.10 -19.77
CA LYS A 378 -9.14 -9.47 -18.85
C LYS A 378 -10.11 -8.29 -18.80
N GLU A 379 -11.31 -8.46 -19.31
CA GLU A 379 -12.39 -7.51 -19.08
C GLU A 379 -12.52 -7.33 -17.56
N GLU A 380 -12.37 -6.09 -17.09
CA GLU A 380 -12.92 -5.71 -15.79
C GLU A 380 -14.40 -6.05 -15.86
N SER A 381 -14.81 -7.16 -15.24
CA SER A 381 -16.21 -7.52 -15.16
C SER A 381 -16.88 -6.38 -14.40
N LYS A 382 -17.65 -5.53 -15.10
CA LYS A 382 -18.48 -4.54 -14.45
C LYS A 382 -19.32 -5.28 -13.41
N ILE A 383 -19.07 -4.99 -12.14
CA ILE A 383 -19.75 -5.61 -11.01
C ILE A 383 -21.25 -5.40 -11.23
N LYS A 384 -22.00 -6.47 -11.48
CA LYS A 384 -23.46 -6.41 -11.57
C LYS A 384 -23.99 -6.48 -10.14
N LEU A 385 -24.36 -5.33 -9.61
CA LEU A 385 -25.01 -5.27 -8.30
C LEU A 385 -26.33 -6.08 -8.32
N PRO A 386 -26.60 -6.86 -7.27
CA PRO A 386 -27.84 -7.63 -7.15
C PRO A 386 -29.05 -6.70 -7.11
N LYS A 387 -30.08 -7.02 -7.90
CA LYS A 387 -31.35 -6.28 -7.95
C LYS A 387 -32.45 -7.07 -7.26
N PRO A 388 -33.36 -6.41 -6.50
CA PRO A 388 -34.53 -7.08 -5.96
C PRO A 388 -35.32 -7.79 -7.08
N ASP A 389 -35.85 -8.96 -6.77
CA ASP A 389 -36.79 -9.66 -7.65
C ASP A 389 -38.12 -8.87 -7.77
N GLU A 390 -39.01 -9.20 -8.69
CA GLU A 390 -40.37 -8.64 -8.79
C GLU A 390 -41.44 -9.50 -8.10
N ASP A 391 -41.13 -10.75 -7.72
CA ASP A 391 -42.09 -11.66 -7.08
C ASP A 391 -42.16 -11.45 -5.56
N PHE A 392 -43.37 -11.15 -5.06
CA PHE A 392 -43.67 -10.91 -3.65
C PHE A 392 -44.33 -12.11 -2.94
N GLY A 393 -44.37 -13.26 -3.61
CA GLY A 393 -44.97 -14.48 -3.10
C GLY A 393 -46.46 -14.59 -3.45
N PRO A 394 -47.09 -15.69 -3.01
CA PRO A 394 -48.41 -16.09 -3.44
C PRO A 394 -49.49 -15.24 -2.76
N GLU A 395 -50.73 -15.41 -3.21
CA GLU A 395 -51.88 -14.86 -2.50
C GLU A 395 -52.18 -15.63 -1.22
N LEU A 396 -52.60 -14.90 -0.19
CA LEU A 396 -52.96 -15.46 1.11
C LEU A 396 -54.39 -15.99 1.08
N LYS A 397 -54.58 -17.21 1.60
CA LYS A 397 -55.88 -17.89 1.67
C LYS A 397 -56.63 -17.68 3.00
N HIS A 398 -56.03 -16.93 3.93
CA HIS A 398 -56.60 -16.63 5.25
C HIS A 398 -56.60 -15.12 5.50
N GLU A 399 -57.46 -14.68 6.42
CA GLU A 399 -57.63 -13.28 6.80
C GLU A 399 -57.05 -13.03 8.20
N GLY A 400 -56.49 -11.83 8.38
CA GLY A 400 -56.04 -11.29 9.64
C GLY A 400 -57.23 -10.95 10.54
N LYS A 401 -56.92 -10.65 11.80
CA LYS A 401 -57.93 -10.58 12.86
C LYS A 401 -58.50 -9.18 13.08
N ILE A 402 -57.82 -8.15 12.59
CA ILE A 402 -58.16 -6.74 12.79
C ILE A 402 -57.88 -5.96 11.50
N SER A 403 -58.64 -4.90 11.24
CA SER A 403 -58.35 -3.99 10.13
C SER A 403 -57.42 -2.86 10.57
N LEU A 404 -56.38 -2.60 9.77
CA LEU A 404 -55.33 -1.62 10.10
C LEU A 404 -55.43 -0.40 9.19
N ASP A 405 -55.13 0.77 9.76
CA ASP A 405 -54.96 1.98 8.95
C ASP A 405 -53.73 1.87 8.05
N ASP A 406 -53.82 2.47 6.87
CA ASP A 406 -52.79 2.46 5.84
C ASP A 406 -51.45 3.00 6.37
N GLN A 407 -51.49 4.02 7.22
CA GLN A 407 -50.28 4.62 7.79
C GLN A 407 -49.60 3.68 8.80
N VAL A 408 -50.39 2.89 9.53
CA VAL A 408 -49.89 1.88 10.48
C VAL A 408 -49.19 0.77 9.71
N VAL A 409 -49.81 0.26 8.64
CA VAL A 409 -49.23 -0.78 7.77
C VAL A 409 -47.89 -0.30 7.19
N GLU A 410 -47.86 0.90 6.61
CA GLU A 410 -46.65 1.45 6.00
C GLU A 410 -45.55 1.67 7.05
N ARG A 411 -45.90 2.15 8.26
CA ARG A 411 -44.95 2.36 9.35
C ARG A 411 -44.31 1.05 9.81
N ILE A 412 -45.10 -0.01 10.00
CA ILE A 412 -44.60 -1.34 10.39
C ILE A 412 -43.58 -1.86 9.39
N VAL A 413 -43.92 -1.81 8.09
CA VAL A 413 -43.01 -2.33 7.06
C VAL A 413 -41.77 -1.44 6.91
N LYS A 414 -41.91 -0.12 7.02
CA LYS A 414 -40.76 0.80 7.00
C LYS A 414 -39.80 0.52 8.16
N THR A 415 -40.30 0.30 9.37
CA THR A 415 -39.49 -0.11 10.53
C THR A 415 -38.86 -1.49 10.31
N ALA A 416 -39.59 -2.44 9.72
CA ALA A 416 -39.06 -3.76 9.35
C ALA A 416 -37.86 -3.67 8.39
N CYS A 417 -37.90 -2.74 7.43
CA CYS A 417 -36.80 -2.49 6.49
C CYS A 417 -35.60 -1.73 7.10
N HIS A 418 -35.71 -1.22 8.33
CA HIS A 418 -34.59 -0.60 9.06
C HIS A 418 -33.61 -1.63 9.65
N ALA A 419 -33.96 -2.91 9.61
CA ALA A 419 -33.14 -4.01 10.09
C ALA A 419 -31.73 -4.04 9.47
N PRO A 420 -30.75 -4.66 10.16
CA PRO A 420 -29.44 -4.95 9.61
C PRO A 420 -29.47 -6.18 8.67
N SER A 421 -28.53 -6.23 7.72
CA SER A 421 -28.31 -7.39 6.85
C SER A 421 -26.85 -7.49 6.42
N GLY A 422 -26.39 -8.68 6.05
CA GLY A 422 -25.05 -8.89 5.48
C GLY A 422 -24.84 -8.00 4.25
N GLY A 423 -23.72 -7.28 4.20
CA GLY A 423 -23.44 -6.30 3.14
C GLY A 423 -24.49 -5.19 2.98
N ASN A 424 -25.41 -5.01 3.94
CA ASN A 424 -26.59 -4.15 3.81
C ASN A 424 -27.42 -4.45 2.54
N LEU A 425 -27.50 -5.73 2.14
CA LEU A 425 -28.19 -6.17 0.90
C LEU A 425 -29.71 -6.18 1.00
N GLN A 426 -30.28 -6.16 2.22
CA GLN A 426 -31.71 -6.01 2.49
C GLN A 426 -32.57 -7.13 1.86
N PRO A 427 -32.35 -8.42 2.19
CA PRO A 427 -32.92 -9.56 1.46
C PRO A 427 -34.37 -9.90 1.82
N TRP A 428 -35.18 -8.89 2.15
CA TRP A 428 -36.57 -9.04 2.59
C TRP A 428 -37.55 -8.45 1.60
N LYS A 429 -38.70 -9.10 1.49
CA LYS A 429 -39.90 -8.59 0.85
C LYS A 429 -41.10 -8.74 1.77
N TRP A 430 -41.85 -7.66 1.89
CA TRP A 430 -43.06 -7.58 2.68
C TRP A 430 -44.27 -7.39 1.78
N THR A 431 -45.36 -8.06 2.13
CA THR A 431 -46.69 -7.71 1.64
C THR A 431 -47.64 -7.61 2.82
N ASN A 432 -48.69 -6.82 2.66
CA ASN A 432 -49.83 -6.83 3.56
C ASN A 432 -51.06 -7.13 2.68
N LYS A 433 -51.64 -8.32 2.87
CA LYS A 433 -52.85 -8.79 2.17
C LYS A 433 -53.78 -9.39 3.19
N ASN A 434 -55.09 -9.12 3.07
CA ASN A 434 -56.09 -9.59 4.02
C ASN A 434 -55.68 -9.33 5.48
N GLU A 435 -55.07 -8.18 5.79
CA GLU A 435 -54.60 -7.84 7.15
C GLU A 435 -53.52 -8.78 7.74
N VAL A 436 -52.80 -9.50 6.89
CA VAL A 436 -51.65 -10.34 7.27
C VAL A 436 -50.38 -9.81 6.59
N PHE A 437 -49.33 -9.62 7.38
CA PHE A 437 -48.01 -9.27 6.88
C PHE A 437 -47.25 -10.54 6.49
N GLN A 438 -46.91 -10.69 5.22
CA GLN A 438 -46.09 -11.80 4.73
C GLN A 438 -44.66 -11.34 4.48
N LEU A 439 -43.70 -12.02 5.12
CA LEU A 439 -42.26 -11.88 4.89
C LEU A 439 -41.77 -12.98 3.95
N LYS A 440 -41.25 -12.58 2.79
CA LYS A 440 -40.58 -13.43 1.81
C LYS A 440 -39.08 -13.15 1.79
N PHE A 441 -38.29 -14.21 1.63
CA PHE A 441 -36.86 -14.15 1.35
C PHE A 441 -36.59 -13.79 -0.11
N ASP A 442 -35.88 -12.70 -0.37
CA ASP A 442 -35.43 -12.33 -1.72
C ASP A 442 -34.04 -12.89 -2.01
N ARG A 443 -33.99 -14.03 -2.71
CA ARG A 443 -32.75 -14.71 -3.11
C ARG A 443 -31.89 -13.93 -4.09
N ASN A 444 -32.42 -12.92 -4.77
CA ASN A 444 -31.58 -12.10 -5.64
C ASN A 444 -30.62 -11.22 -4.84
N LEU A 445 -30.83 -11.08 -3.53
CA LEU A 445 -30.08 -10.19 -2.64
C LEU A 445 -29.14 -10.95 -1.69
N THR A 446 -28.66 -12.14 -2.08
CA THR A 446 -27.91 -13.08 -1.22
C THR A 446 -26.53 -13.43 -1.78
N SER A 447 -25.81 -12.45 -2.33
CA SER A 447 -24.54 -12.71 -3.01
C SER A 447 -23.33 -12.85 -2.08
N SER A 448 -23.49 -12.78 -0.76
CA SER A 448 -22.35 -12.71 0.18
C SER A 448 -21.69 -14.07 0.44
N PHE A 449 -20.36 -14.12 0.40
CA PHE A 449 -19.56 -15.28 0.81
C PHE A 449 -19.83 -15.71 2.25
N LEU A 450 -20.28 -14.78 3.12
CA LEU A 450 -20.65 -15.09 4.50
C LEU A 450 -22.04 -15.75 4.62
N ASP A 451 -22.83 -15.83 3.55
CA ASP A 451 -24.18 -16.41 3.56
C ASP A 451 -24.20 -17.88 3.15
N HIS A 452 -23.35 -18.69 3.80
CA HIS A 452 -23.34 -20.13 3.57
C HIS A 452 -24.60 -20.78 4.13
N HIS A 453 -25.24 -21.66 3.35
CA HIS A 453 -26.53 -22.27 3.68
C HIS A 453 -27.61 -21.28 4.16
N GLU A 454 -27.61 -20.04 3.63
CA GLU A 454 -28.59 -18.99 3.92
C GLU A 454 -28.55 -18.49 5.39
N ILE A 455 -27.49 -18.79 6.15
CA ILE A 455 -27.40 -18.49 7.58
C ILE A 455 -27.50 -16.98 7.83
N ALA A 456 -26.68 -16.18 7.16
CA ALA A 456 -26.65 -14.74 7.35
C ALA A 456 -27.96 -14.08 6.90
N SER A 457 -28.57 -14.61 5.84
CA SER A 457 -29.87 -14.17 5.33
C SER A 457 -31.02 -14.48 6.29
N MET A 458 -31.07 -15.68 6.87
CA MET A 458 -32.10 -16.03 7.87
C MET A 458 -31.98 -15.14 9.12
N ILE A 459 -30.76 -14.86 9.58
CA ILE A 459 -30.51 -13.91 10.69
C ILE A 459 -31.05 -12.51 10.33
N ALA A 460 -30.78 -12.02 9.12
CA ALA A 460 -31.25 -10.71 8.65
C ALA A 460 -32.79 -10.63 8.54
N LEU A 461 -33.42 -11.69 8.01
CA LEU A 461 -34.89 -11.81 7.96
C LEU A 461 -35.51 -11.84 9.35
N GLY A 462 -34.84 -12.49 10.30
CA GLY A 462 -35.24 -12.52 11.70
C GLY A 462 -35.25 -11.13 12.32
N ALA A 463 -34.18 -10.37 12.08
CA ALA A 463 -34.10 -8.98 12.52
C ALA A 463 -35.21 -8.11 11.90
N SER A 464 -35.50 -8.28 10.60
CA SER A 464 -36.60 -7.57 9.92
C SER A 464 -37.97 -7.91 10.53
N LEU A 465 -38.22 -9.19 10.79
CA LEU A 465 -39.45 -9.67 11.42
C LEU A 465 -39.62 -9.13 12.84
N GLU A 466 -38.55 -9.12 13.63
CA GLU A 466 -38.61 -8.58 15.00
C GLU A 466 -38.87 -7.08 14.99
N ASN A 467 -38.26 -6.32 14.08
CA ASN A 467 -38.56 -4.89 13.92
C ASN A 467 -40.04 -4.63 13.58
N ALA A 468 -40.64 -5.46 12.72
CA ALA A 468 -42.07 -5.39 12.44
C ALA A 468 -42.91 -5.68 13.69
N CYS A 469 -42.53 -6.71 14.47
CA CYS A 469 -43.22 -7.07 15.71
C CYS A 469 -43.12 -5.94 16.77
N LEU A 470 -41.94 -5.37 16.96
CA LEU A 470 -41.70 -4.29 17.91
C LEU A 470 -42.46 -3.02 17.52
N GLU A 471 -42.54 -2.70 16.23
CA GLU A 471 -43.38 -1.60 15.76
C GLU A 471 -44.87 -1.89 15.99
N GLY A 472 -45.34 -3.11 15.75
CA GLY A 472 -46.72 -3.52 16.07
C GLY A 472 -47.07 -3.27 17.54
N ILE A 473 -46.16 -3.61 18.46
CA ILE A 473 -46.30 -3.34 19.91
C ILE A 473 -46.31 -1.84 20.20
N ASN A 474 -45.42 -1.07 19.55
CA ASN A 474 -45.36 0.39 19.68
C ASN A 474 -46.65 1.07 19.20
N GLN A 475 -47.32 0.50 18.20
CA GLN A 475 -48.64 0.93 17.72
C GLN A 475 -49.80 0.41 18.58
N GLY A 476 -49.53 -0.34 19.65
CA GLY A 476 -50.52 -0.80 20.62
C GLY A 476 -51.17 -2.15 20.31
N TYR A 477 -50.58 -2.95 19.41
CA TYR A 477 -51.09 -4.27 19.03
C TYR A 477 -50.31 -5.42 19.69
N GLU A 478 -50.92 -6.60 19.72
CA GLU A 478 -50.25 -7.86 20.02
C GLU A 478 -49.92 -8.62 18.73
N ASN A 479 -48.78 -9.30 18.69
CA ASN A 479 -48.28 -10.00 17.51
C ASN A 479 -48.50 -11.51 17.61
N SER A 480 -48.93 -12.12 16.52
CA SER A 480 -48.95 -13.58 16.33
C SER A 480 -48.18 -13.93 15.07
N VAL A 481 -47.11 -14.73 15.20
CA VAL A 481 -46.21 -15.08 14.10
C VAL A 481 -46.32 -16.57 13.79
N SER A 482 -46.56 -16.89 12.52
CA SER A 482 -46.46 -18.25 11.99
C SER A 482 -45.19 -18.36 11.14
N PHE A 483 -44.25 -19.20 11.57
CA PHE A 483 -42.98 -19.40 10.87
C PHE A 483 -43.10 -20.47 9.79
N PHE A 484 -42.51 -20.22 8.62
CA PHE A 484 -42.54 -21.10 7.46
C PHE A 484 -43.94 -21.69 7.18
N PRO A 485 -44.96 -20.82 7.04
CA PRO A 485 -46.37 -21.24 6.99
C PRO A 485 -46.74 -22.03 5.73
N ASN A 486 -45.90 -21.96 4.68
CA ASN A 486 -46.08 -22.70 3.44
C ASN A 486 -44.95 -23.72 3.25
N GLN A 487 -45.27 -25.02 3.31
CA GLN A 487 -44.28 -26.08 3.12
C GLN A 487 -43.78 -26.20 1.67
N ASP A 488 -44.62 -25.84 0.70
CA ASP A 488 -44.30 -25.90 -0.73
C ASP A 488 -43.51 -24.69 -1.20
N GLU A 489 -43.49 -23.60 -0.42
CA GLU A 489 -42.78 -22.36 -0.74
C GLU A 489 -41.93 -21.88 0.43
N LYS A 490 -40.72 -22.47 0.52
CA LYS A 490 -39.77 -22.28 1.62
C LYS A 490 -39.23 -20.86 1.75
N ASP A 491 -39.43 -20.01 0.75
CA ASP A 491 -39.02 -18.61 0.80
C ASP A 491 -40.08 -17.73 1.45
N ILE A 492 -41.28 -18.26 1.77
CA ILE A 492 -42.21 -17.61 2.70
C ILE A 492 -41.76 -17.91 4.12
N VAL A 493 -41.13 -16.91 4.74
CA VAL A 493 -40.41 -17.05 6.01
C VAL A 493 -41.36 -16.91 7.19
N ALA A 494 -42.27 -15.94 7.13
CA ALA A 494 -43.22 -15.71 8.21
C ALA A 494 -44.52 -15.03 7.75
N HIS A 495 -45.61 -15.35 8.44
CA HIS A 495 -46.84 -14.56 8.46
C HIS A 495 -46.98 -13.91 9.84
N LEU A 496 -47.11 -12.58 9.87
CA LEU A 496 -47.35 -11.78 11.06
C LEU A 496 -48.78 -11.25 11.03
N CYS A 497 -49.55 -11.59 12.06
CA CYS A 497 -50.91 -11.11 12.30
C CYS A 497 -50.95 -10.25 13.56
N LEU A 498 -51.70 -9.15 13.52
CA LEU A 498 -51.91 -8.28 14.68
C LEU A 498 -53.28 -8.54 15.33
N THR A 499 -53.38 -8.34 16.65
CA THR A 499 -54.63 -8.42 17.43
C THR A 499 -54.79 -7.25 18.40
N GLU A 500 -56.03 -6.93 18.78
CA GLU A 500 -56.33 -5.95 19.82
C GLU A 500 -55.73 -6.37 21.18
N SER A 501 -55.10 -5.41 21.86
CA SER A 501 -54.22 -5.66 23.01
C SER A 501 -54.94 -5.91 24.33
N LYS A 502 -54.31 -6.71 25.22
CA LYS A 502 -54.42 -6.51 26.68
C LYS A 502 -53.11 -6.49 27.49
N THR A 503 -51.94 -6.94 27.01
CA THR A 503 -50.68 -6.86 27.80
C THR A 503 -49.41 -7.11 26.94
N SER A 504 -48.52 -6.12 26.81
CA SER A 504 -47.13 -6.29 26.33
C SER A 504 -46.14 -5.99 27.45
N SER A 505 -44.98 -6.68 27.47
CA SER A 505 -43.95 -6.46 28.51
C SER A 505 -43.36 -5.04 28.45
N GLU A 506 -42.90 -4.51 29.59
CA GLU A 506 -42.22 -3.19 29.63
C GLU A 506 -40.97 -3.17 28.75
N LEU A 507 -40.23 -4.28 28.70
CA LEU A 507 -39.04 -4.41 27.86
C LEU A 507 -39.39 -4.34 26.37
N ASP A 508 -40.44 -5.01 25.93
CA ASP A 508 -40.88 -4.95 24.52
C ASP A 508 -41.33 -3.55 24.11
N LYS A 509 -42.03 -2.83 25.00
CA LYS A 509 -42.41 -1.42 24.74
C LYS A 509 -41.19 -0.54 24.61
N TRP A 510 -40.24 -0.65 25.54
CA TRP A 510 -38.98 0.11 25.49
C TRP A 510 -38.17 -0.19 24.23
N LEU A 511 -38.09 -1.45 23.80
CA LEU A 511 -37.44 -1.82 22.54
C LEU A 511 -38.18 -1.24 21.32
N GLY A 512 -39.52 -1.30 21.29
CA GLY A 512 -40.35 -0.71 20.23
C GLY A 512 -40.18 0.80 20.10
N GLU A 513 -40.10 1.52 21.22
CA GLU A 513 -39.82 2.97 21.23
C GLU A 513 -38.43 3.32 20.67
N ASN A 514 -37.48 2.37 20.72
CA ASN A 514 -36.08 2.58 20.34
C ASN A 514 -35.65 1.87 19.05
N VAL A 515 -36.54 1.16 18.36
CA VAL A 515 -36.20 0.35 17.18
C VAL A 515 -35.51 1.16 16.07
N LEU A 516 -35.95 2.40 15.83
CA LEU A 516 -35.36 3.30 14.82
C LEU A 516 -34.02 3.92 15.26
N ASN A 517 -33.65 3.80 16.54
CA ASN A 517 -32.34 4.23 17.05
C ASN A 517 -31.23 3.25 16.67
N ARG A 518 -31.57 2.05 16.19
CA ARG A 518 -30.59 1.02 15.83
C ARG A 518 -29.64 1.50 14.74
N GLU A 519 -28.35 1.34 14.98
CA GLU A 519 -27.26 1.69 14.07
C GLU A 519 -26.05 0.75 14.22
N THR A 520 -25.27 0.60 13.15
CA THR A 520 -23.99 -0.12 13.22
C THR A 520 -22.88 0.89 13.43
N ASN A 521 -22.16 0.78 14.55
CA ASN A 521 -21.06 1.68 14.88
C ASN A 521 -19.74 0.94 14.69
N ARG A 522 -18.91 1.33 13.70
CA ARG A 522 -17.59 0.73 13.46
C ARG A 522 -16.42 1.61 13.93
N ASN A 523 -16.70 2.64 14.73
CA ASN A 523 -15.68 3.54 15.26
C ASN A 523 -14.72 2.81 16.20
N LEU A 524 -13.49 3.32 16.29
CA LEU A 524 -12.57 2.97 17.36
C LEU A 524 -12.84 3.93 18.52
N GLU A 525 -13.44 3.40 19.58
CA GLU A 525 -13.78 4.13 20.80
C GLU A 525 -12.85 3.72 21.94
N GLN A 526 -12.75 4.55 22.98
CA GLN A 526 -12.03 4.16 24.19
C GLN A 526 -12.76 3.00 24.89
N SER A 527 -12.03 1.95 25.25
CA SER A 527 -12.58 0.81 25.97
C SER A 527 -12.94 1.20 27.40
N ILE A 528 -14.24 1.22 27.69
CA ILE A 528 -14.82 1.48 29.01
C ILE A 528 -15.62 0.22 29.40
N PRO A 529 -15.32 -0.45 30.54
CA PRO A 529 -16.02 -1.67 30.94
C PRO A 529 -17.54 -1.51 31.01
N LEU A 530 -18.27 -2.52 30.54
CA LEU A 530 -19.74 -2.51 30.56
C LEU A 530 -20.27 -2.64 31.99
N SER A 531 -21.37 -1.96 32.31
CA SER A 531 -21.98 -2.10 33.62
C SER A 531 -22.72 -3.44 33.73
N GLN A 532 -22.73 -4.07 34.91
CA GLN A 532 -23.45 -5.33 35.14
C GLN A 532 -24.98 -5.17 34.93
N SER A 533 -25.51 -3.97 35.16
CA SER A 533 -26.90 -3.63 34.87
C SER A 533 -27.19 -3.70 33.37
N ASP A 534 -26.30 -3.14 32.54
CA ASP A 534 -26.47 -3.13 31.09
C ASP A 534 -26.28 -4.53 30.50
N ILE A 535 -25.28 -5.27 30.95
CA ILE A 535 -25.09 -6.69 30.58
C ILE A 535 -26.36 -7.49 30.87
N LYS A 536 -26.96 -7.32 32.05
CA LYS A 536 -28.20 -8.01 32.43
C LYS A 536 -29.37 -7.63 31.51
N LYS A 537 -29.50 -6.34 31.16
CA LYS A 537 -30.53 -5.87 30.22
C LYS A 537 -30.35 -6.48 28.83
N LEU A 538 -29.13 -6.49 28.30
CA LEU A 538 -28.81 -7.10 27.01
C LEU A 538 -29.15 -8.58 26.98
N LYS A 539 -28.74 -9.35 28.00
CA LYS A 539 -29.06 -10.78 28.13
C LYS A 539 -30.56 -11.02 28.20
N THR A 540 -31.29 -10.18 28.94
CA THR A 540 -32.75 -10.31 29.05
C THR A 540 -33.44 -10.01 27.71
N ALA A 541 -32.96 -9.01 26.96
CA ALA A 541 -33.49 -8.65 25.66
C ALA A 541 -33.29 -9.79 24.63
N SER A 542 -32.17 -10.49 24.67
CA SER A 542 -31.78 -11.51 23.69
C SER A 542 -32.30 -12.93 23.96
N GLN A 543 -33.14 -13.14 24.98
CA GLN A 543 -33.57 -14.49 25.39
C GLN A 543 -35.02 -14.82 24.99
N LYS A 544 -35.70 -13.92 24.27
CA LYS A 544 -37.14 -14.04 24.00
C LYS A 544 -37.49 -15.26 23.16
N ASN A 545 -36.67 -15.59 22.16
CA ASN A 545 -36.92 -16.68 21.22
C ASN A 545 -36.01 -17.90 21.45
N GLY A 546 -35.38 -17.98 22.63
CA GLY A 546 -34.58 -19.13 23.05
C GLY A 546 -33.12 -19.11 22.59
N SER A 547 -32.58 -17.93 22.30
CA SER A 547 -31.13 -17.73 22.19
C SER A 547 -30.52 -17.42 23.54
N ASN A 548 -29.22 -17.69 23.69
CA ASN A 548 -28.43 -17.26 24.83
C ASN A 548 -27.42 -16.18 24.39
N LEU A 549 -27.06 -15.28 25.30
CA LEU A 549 -26.05 -14.23 25.05
C LEU A 549 -24.89 -14.38 26.03
N ILE A 550 -23.75 -14.76 25.46
CA ILE A 550 -22.48 -14.81 26.17
C ILE A 550 -21.78 -13.46 25.97
N ILE A 551 -21.28 -12.89 27.07
CA ILE A 551 -20.48 -11.67 27.07
C ILE A 551 -19.07 -12.06 27.53
N VAL A 552 -18.07 -11.80 26.69
CA VAL A 552 -16.65 -12.02 26.96
C VAL A 552 -15.99 -10.66 27.14
N GLU A 553 -15.55 -10.37 28.36
CA GLU A 553 -14.86 -9.12 28.70
C GLU A 553 -13.34 -9.24 28.45
N PRO A 554 -12.60 -8.12 28.28
CA PRO A 554 -11.17 -8.12 28.04
C PRO A 554 -10.36 -8.98 29.03
N GLY A 555 -9.52 -9.86 28.48
CA GLY A 555 -8.75 -10.88 29.19
C GLY A 555 -8.19 -11.92 28.22
N GLU A 556 -7.63 -13.01 28.72
CA GLU A 556 -6.97 -14.04 27.88
C GLU A 556 -7.92 -14.66 26.84
N GLU A 557 -9.14 -15.05 27.24
CA GLU A 557 -10.15 -15.63 26.35
C GLU A 557 -10.58 -14.63 25.27
N PHE A 558 -10.74 -13.36 25.63
CA PHE A 558 -11.06 -12.27 24.71
C PHE A 558 -9.96 -12.08 23.66
N ASP A 559 -8.69 -12.05 24.07
CA ASP A 559 -7.55 -11.86 23.17
C ASP A 559 -7.38 -13.05 22.22
N ARG A 560 -7.61 -14.27 22.71
CA ARG A 560 -7.64 -15.48 21.88
C ARG A 560 -8.81 -15.43 20.89
N LEU A 561 -10.00 -15.02 21.30
CA LEU A 561 -11.15 -14.89 20.40
C LEU A 561 -10.93 -13.80 19.34
N ALA A 562 -10.34 -12.67 19.73
CA ALA A 562 -9.94 -11.61 18.79
C ALA A 562 -8.92 -12.11 17.75
N ALA A 563 -8.00 -13.00 18.15
CA ALA A 563 -7.07 -13.65 17.23
C ALA A 563 -7.80 -14.53 16.19
N LEU A 564 -8.78 -15.31 16.63
CA LEU A 564 -9.57 -16.17 15.73
C LEU A 564 -10.40 -15.34 14.74
N ILE A 565 -11.08 -14.28 15.23
CA ILE A 565 -11.83 -13.35 14.37
C ILE A 565 -10.89 -12.76 13.30
N ALA A 566 -9.72 -12.26 13.71
CA ALA A 566 -8.74 -11.68 12.80
C ALA A 566 -8.28 -12.64 11.71
N ARG A 567 -7.94 -13.90 12.06
CA ARG A 567 -7.56 -14.95 11.10
C ARG A 567 -8.68 -15.23 10.09
N THR A 568 -9.93 -15.27 10.54
CA THR A 568 -11.09 -15.50 9.64
C THR A 568 -11.40 -14.32 8.73
N GLU A 569 -11.20 -13.07 9.18
CA GLU A 569 -11.34 -11.89 8.32
C GLU A 569 -10.23 -11.86 7.26
N ARG A 570 -8.96 -12.16 7.63
CA ARG A 570 -7.87 -12.32 6.65
C ARG A 570 -8.23 -13.37 5.61
N PHE A 571 -8.69 -14.55 6.05
CA PHE A 571 -9.11 -15.60 5.13
C PHE A 571 -10.19 -15.10 4.17
N ARG A 572 -11.23 -14.43 4.67
CA ARG A 572 -12.31 -13.87 3.84
C ARG A 572 -11.77 -12.94 2.76
N ILE A 573 -10.89 -12.00 3.12
CA ILE A 573 -10.30 -11.04 2.19
C ILE A 573 -9.39 -11.74 1.16
N MET A 574 -8.68 -12.80 1.57
CA MET A 574 -7.74 -13.50 0.70
C MET A 574 -8.41 -14.55 -0.21
N HIS A 575 -9.54 -15.11 0.20
CA HIS A 575 -10.30 -16.12 -0.56
C HIS A 575 -10.89 -15.54 -1.85
N PRO A 576 -10.84 -16.22 -3.02
CA PRO A 576 -11.33 -15.66 -4.29
C PRO A 576 -12.77 -15.16 -4.25
N THR A 577 -13.70 -15.95 -3.72
CA THR A 577 -15.11 -15.56 -3.60
C THR A 577 -15.31 -14.51 -2.51
N GLY A 578 -14.60 -14.63 -1.40
CA GLY A 578 -14.70 -13.69 -0.27
C GLY A 578 -14.19 -12.30 -0.64
N HIS A 579 -13.10 -12.24 -1.40
CA HIS A 579 -12.53 -11.02 -1.98
C HIS A 579 -13.48 -10.34 -2.96
N ARG A 580 -14.07 -11.11 -3.89
CA ARG A 580 -15.08 -10.59 -4.81
C ARG A 580 -16.23 -9.95 -4.04
N ASN A 581 -16.81 -10.66 -3.08
CA ASN A 581 -17.92 -10.10 -2.31
C ASN A 581 -17.50 -8.93 -1.42
N PHE A 582 -16.30 -8.94 -0.85
CA PHE A 582 -15.76 -7.76 -0.17
C PHE A 582 -15.77 -6.53 -1.10
N THR A 583 -15.29 -6.66 -2.35
CA THR A 583 -15.33 -5.55 -3.30
C THR A 583 -16.75 -5.15 -3.73
N GLU A 584 -17.70 -6.09 -3.81
CA GLU A 584 -19.11 -5.84 -4.13
C GLU A 584 -19.90 -5.20 -2.97
N GLU A 585 -19.53 -5.52 -1.73
CA GLU A 585 -20.19 -5.04 -0.52
C GLU A 585 -19.78 -3.60 -0.18
N MET A 586 -18.54 -3.19 -0.49
CA MET A 586 -18.05 -1.86 -0.14
C MET A 586 -18.54 -0.78 -1.12
N ARG A 587 -18.85 0.40 -0.59
CA ARG A 587 -19.10 1.64 -1.33
C ARG A 587 -17.97 2.60 -1.02
N TRP A 588 -17.32 3.12 -2.05
CA TRP A 588 -16.08 3.90 -1.92
C TRP A 588 -16.31 5.40 -2.02
N THR A 589 -17.47 5.81 -2.54
CA THR A 589 -17.83 7.21 -2.76
C THR A 589 -19.22 7.50 -2.22
N LYS A 590 -19.48 8.78 -1.91
CA LYS A 590 -20.78 9.22 -1.43
C LYS A 590 -21.86 9.02 -2.49
N GLU A 591 -21.51 9.22 -3.76
CA GLU A 591 -22.38 9.03 -4.91
C GLU A 591 -22.82 7.56 -5.06
N GLU A 592 -21.91 6.61 -4.85
CA GLU A 592 -22.25 5.18 -4.80
C GLU A 592 -23.26 4.87 -3.68
N VAL A 593 -23.00 5.40 -2.47
CA VAL A 593 -23.89 5.19 -1.32
C VAL A 593 -25.29 5.76 -1.55
N GLU A 594 -25.38 6.99 -2.06
CA GLU A 594 -26.66 7.68 -2.28
C GLU A 594 -27.48 7.06 -3.43
N SER A 595 -26.80 6.56 -4.46
CA SER A 595 -27.46 5.98 -5.64
C SER A 595 -27.99 4.57 -5.41
N THR A 596 -27.24 3.71 -4.70
CA THR A 596 -27.65 2.30 -4.50
C THR A 596 -28.40 2.08 -3.19
N LYS A 597 -28.13 2.90 -2.16
CA LYS A 597 -28.70 2.80 -0.81
C LYS A 597 -28.59 1.40 -0.19
N ASP A 598 -27.51 0.70 -0.54
CA ASP A 598 -27.09 -0.60 -0.05
C ASP A 598 -25.57 -0.61 0.15
N GLY A 599 -24.99 -1.75 0.50
CA GLY A 599 -23.55 -1.85 0.73
C GLY A 599 -23.09 -1.20 2.05
N ILE A 600 -21.79 -1.33 2.30
CA ILE A 600 -21.09 -0.75 3.44
C ILE A 600 -20.29 0.44 2.93
N ASP A 601 -20.67 1.63 3.36
CA ASP A 601 -19.89 2.85 3.12
C ASP A 601 -18.55 2.75 3.83
N ILE A 602 -17.44 2.85 3.08
CA ILE A 602 -16.08 2.85 3.62
C ILE A 602 -15.87 3.95 4.66
N ALA A 603 -16.58 5.09 4.54
CA ALA A 603 -16.54 6.18 5.51
C ALA A 603 -17.17 5.82 6.86
N THR A 604 -17.92 4.72 6.95
CA THR A 604 -18.42 4.20 8.23
C THR A 604 -17.37 3.39 9.00
N VAL A 605 -16.21 3.09 8.38
CA VAL A 605 -15.10 2.36 8.99
C VAL A 605 -14.04 3.37 9.43
N ASP A 606 -13.69 3.38 10.71
CA ASP A 606 -12.73 4.32 11.31
C ASP A 606 -11.28 3.87 10.99
N LEU A 607 -10.88 4.09 9.74
CA LEU A 607 -9.58 3.74 9.18
C LEU A 607 -8.64 4.95 9.16
N THR A 608 -7.36 4.72 9.43
CA THR A 608 -6.33 5.73 9.11
C THR A 608 -6.17 5.85 7.58
N ILE A 609 -5.51 6.92 7.13
CA ILE A 609 -5.25 7.15 5.70
C ILE A 609 -4.44 5.99 5.07
N GLY A 610 -3.48 5.45 5.82
CA GLY A 610 -2.68 4.30 5.41
C GLY A 610 -3.54 3.03 5.27
N GLU A 611 -4.43 2.79 6.24
CA GLU A 611 -5.34 1.65 6.21
C GLU A 611 -6.35 1.74 5.04
N LEU A 612 -6.94 2.93 4.82
CA LEU A 612 -7.83 3.19 3.68
C LEU A 612 -7.11 2.97 2.33
N THR A 613 -5.86 3.40 2.23
CA THR A 613 -5.02 3.14 1.06
C THR A 613 -4.81 1.66 0.84
N GLY A 614 -4.44 0.93 1.89
CA GLY A 614 -4.27 -0.52 1.82
C GLY A 614 -5.53 -1.21 1.30
N PHE A 615 -6.71 -0.76 1.75
CA PHE A 615 -8.01 -1.24 1.28
C PHE A 615 -8.26 -0.93 -0.21
N LYS A 616 -7.86 0.25 -0.68
CA LYS A 616 -7.96 0.59 -2.11
C LYS A 616 -7.08 -0.31 -2.98
N LEU A 617 -5.84 -0.57 -2.57
CA LEU A 617 -4.94 -1.50 -3.27
C LEU A 617 -5.47 -2.93 -3.25
N ALA A 618 -6.00 -3.35 -2.10
CA ALA A 618 -6.61 -4.65 -1.89
C ALA A 618 -7.84 -4.90 -2.77
N ARG A 619 -8.43 -3.90 -3.46
CA ARG A 619 -9.51 -4.12 -4.44
C ARG A 619 -9.06 -4.94 -5.64
N ASN A 620 -7.78 -4.89 -5.99
CA ASN A 620 -7.26 -5.63 -7.13
C ASN A 620 -7.03 -7.10 -6.75
N ARG A 621 -7.72 -8.02 -7.44
CA ARG A 621 -7.61 -9.45 -7.15
C ARG A 621 -6.19 -9.99 -7.35
N GLU A 622 -5.48 -9.51 -8.36
CA GLU A 622 -4.12 -9.99 -8.65
C GLU A 622 -3.13 -9.59 -7.55
N VAL A 623 -3.37 -8.45 -6.88
CA VAL A 623 -2.60 -8.03 -5.69
C VAL A 623 -2.83 -9.02 -4.55
N ILE A 624 -4.07 -9.40 -4.30
CA ILE A 624 -4.39 -10.40 -3.27
C ILE A 624 -3.85 -11.79 -3.63
N ASP A 625 -3.88 -12.18 -4.91
CA ASP A 625 -3.28 -13.44 -5.37
C ASP A 625 -1.78 -13.49 -5.06
N LYS A 626 -1.06 -12.37 -5.19
CA LYS A 626 0.35 -12.27 -4.78
C LYS A 626 0.53 -12.42 -3.29
N LEU A 627 -0.32 -11.82 -2.46
CA LEU A 627 -0.26 -12.03 -1.01
C LEU A 627 -0.52 -13.49 -0.64
N VAL A 628 -1.46 -14.16 -1.29
CA VAL A 628 -1.72 -15.60 -1.11
C VAL A 628 -0.49 -16.42 -1.48
N GLU A 629 0.13 -16.15 -2.64
CA GLU A 629 1.36 -16.80 -3.11
C GLU A 629 2.50 -16.67 -2.09
N TRP A 630 2.64 -15.49 -1.47
CA TRP A 630 3.70 -15.18 -0.52
C TRP A 630 3.38 -15.58 0.92
N LYS A 631 2.17 -16.11 1.17
CA LYS A 631 1.63 -16.36 2.52
C LYS A 631 1.64 -15.09 3.40
N GLY A 632 1.41 -13.93 2.78
CA GLY A 632 1.28 -12.63 3.45
C GLY A 632 -0.13 -12.35 3.94
N GLY A 633 -0.47 -11.06 4.09
CA GLY A 633 -1.79 -10.58 4.50
C GLY A 633 -1.97 -10.42 6.01
N SER A 634 -0.88 -10.42 6.80
CA SER A 634 -0.94 -10.18 8.26
C SER A 634 -1.47 -8.79 8.61
N ALA A 635 -1.27 -7.81 7.72
CA ALA A 635 -1.85 -6.47 7.86
C ALA A 635 -3.37 -6.51 8.07
N PHE A 636 -4.08 -7.40 7.36
CA PHE A 636 -5.53 -7.57 7.51
C PHE A 636 -5.90 -8.16 8.89
N GLU A 637 -5.11 -9.10 9.41
CA GLU A 637 -5.32 -9.62 10.76
C GLU A 637 -5.09 -8.55 11.82
N LYS A 638 -4.01 -7.77 11.68
CA LYS A 638 -3.65 -6.68 12.59
C LYS A 638 -4.74 -5.63 12.64
N LEU A 639 -5.28 -5.24 11.48
CA LEU A 639 -6.40 -4.30 11.41
C LEU A 639 -7.65 -4.85 12.09
N SER A 640 -8.03 -6.09 11.80
CA SER A 640 -9.20 -6.73 12.44
C SER A 640 -9.00 -6.78 13.95
N ARG A 641 -7.81 -7.18 14.42
CA ARG A 641 -7.47 -7.25 15.85
C ARG A 641 -7.50 -5.88 16.50
N LYS A 642 -6.95 -4.83 15.87
CA LYS A 642 -7.02 -3.44 16.34
C LYS A 642 -8.47 -3.02 16.62
N SER A 643 -9.39 -3.35 15.71
CA SER A 643 -10.82 -3.11 15.90
C SER A 643 -11.41 -3.93 17.05
N THR A 644 -11.17 -5.24 17.09
CA THR A 644 -11.73 -6.11 18.15
C THR A 644 -11.19 -5.73 19.53
N SER A 645 -9.88 -5.49 19.66
CA SER A 645 -9.22 -5.14 20.93
C SER A 645 -9.62 -3.78 21.51
N ALA A 646 -10.18 -2.88 20.69
CA ALA A 646 -10.74 -1.61 21.19
C ALA A 646 -12.11 -1.78 21.87
N ALA A 647 -12.74 -2.97 21.80
CA ALA A 647 -14.05 -3.20 22.39
C ALA A 647 -14.03 -3.24 23.93
N ALA A 648 -15.17 -2.95 24.53
CA ALA A 648 -15.41 -3.16 25.96
C ALA A 648 -15.80 -4.61 26.27
N ALA A 649 -16.40 -5.32 25.32
CA ALA A 649 -16.68 -6.75 25.38
C ALA A 649 -17.02 -7.31 24.00
N LEU A 650 -16.93 -8.63 23.85
CA LEU A 650 -17.52 -9.38 22.74
C LEU A 650 -18.82 -10.03 23.19
N GLY A 651 -19.87 -9.87 22.37
CA GLY A 651 -21.14 -10.54 22.54
C GLY A 651 -21.28 -11.68 21.54
N ILE A 652 -21.83 -12.80 22.00
CA ILE A 652 -22.01 -14.01 21.19
C ILE A 652 -23.42 -14.54 21.43
N ILE A 653 -24.23 -14.54 20.37
CA ILE A 653 -25.55 -15.18 20.36
C ILE A 653 -25.35 -16.67 20.06
N THR A 654 -25.79 -17.53 20.97
CA THR A 654 -25.66 -18.99 20.85
C THR A 654 -27.02 -19.68 20.81
N ARG A 655 -27.10 -20.83 20.11
CA ARG A 655 -28.28 -21.71 20.06
C ARG A 655 -27.90 -23.18 19.97
N PRO A 656 -28.74 -24.11 20.46
CA PRO A 656 -28.43 -25.55 20.49
C PRO A 656 -28.59 -26.29 19.14
N LYS A 657 -29.16 -25.66 18.09
CA LYS A 657 -29.47 -26.31 16.81
C LYS A 657 -29.26 -25.40 15.59
N ARG A 658 -28.96 -25.99 14.43
CA ARG A 658 -28.78 -25.35 13.11
C ARG A 658 -29.95 -25.58 12.15
N SER A 659 -31.15 -25.11 12.47
CA SER A 659 -32.24 -25.06 11.48
C SER A 659 -32.47 -23.64 10.95
N ARG A 660 -33.15 -23.51 9.80
CA ARG A 660 -33.56 -22.20 9.27
C ARG A 660 -34.41 -21.41 10.28
N LEU A 661 -35.27 -22.09 11.05
CA LEU A 661 -36.02 -21.48 12.14
C LEU A 661 -35.09 -21.02 13.26
N ASP A 662 -34.05 -21.80 13.56
CA ASP A 662 -33.13 -21.45 14.62
C ASP A 662 -32.36 -20.17 14.31
N TYR A 663 -31.86 -20.04 13.08
CA TYR A 663 -31.18 -18.84 12.59
C TYR A 663 -32.12 -17.63 12.50
N LEU A 664 -33.36 -17.83 12.08
CA LEU A 664 -34.38 -16.77 12.02
C LEU A 664 -34.65 -16.20 13.42
N GLN A 665 -34.91 -17.06 14.39
CA GLN A 665 -35.15 -16.65 15.78
C GLN A 665 -33.89 -16.09 16.45
N ALA A 666 -32.70 -16.61 16.11
CA ALA A 666 -31.43 -16.00 16.54
C ALA A 666 -31.30 -14.56 16.01
N GLY A 667 -31.74 -14.32 14.77
CA GLY A 667 -31.83 -12.99 14.18
C GLY A 667 -32.78 -12.06 14.93
N MET A 668 -33.94 -12.57 15.35
CA MET A 668 -34.89 -11.81 16.18
C MET A 668 -34.26 -11.42 17.52
N ASP A 669 -33.65 -12.37 18.22
CA ASP A 669 -33.02 -12.13 19.54
C ASP A 669 -31.77 -11.24 19.44
N MET A 670 -30.99 -11.39 18.38
CA MET A 670 -29.83 -10.53 18.07
C MET A 670 -30.26 -9.08 17.85
N GLU A 671 -31.34 -8.84 17.10
CA GLU A 671 -31.85 -7.49 16.86
C GLU A 671 -32.33 -6.82 18.14
N ARG A 672 -32.97 -7.58 19.05
CA ARG A 672 -33.37 -7.06 20.38
C ARG A 672 -32.16 -6.64 21.20
N ALA A 673 -31.09 -7.44 21.18
CA ALA A 673 -29.83 -7.11 21.84
C ALA A 673 -29.20 -5.83 21.24
N TRP A 674 -29.25 -5.70 19.91
CA TRP A 674 -28.72 -4.55 19.19
C TRP A 674 -29.48 -3.26 19.51
N ILE A 675 -30.81 -3.29 19.44
CA ILE A 675 -31.67 -2.15 19.81
C ILE A 675 -31.43 -1.77 21.27
N ALA A 676 -31.38 -2.76 22.18
CA ALA A 676 -31.09 -2.51 23.58
C ALA A 676 -29.73 -1.84 23.78
N ALA A 677 -28.68 -2.31 23.10
CA ALA A 677 -27.35 -1.72 23.17
C ALA A 677 -27.38 -0.24 22.73
N ASN A 678 -27.97 0.06 21.57
CA ASN A 678 -28.03 1.45 21.08
C ASN A 678 -28.89 2.35 21.98
N ALA A 679 -30.00 1.84 22.55
CA ALA A 679 -30.82 2.56 23.51
C ALA A 679 -30.09 2.84 24.84
N LEU A 680 -29.07 2.05 25.18
CA LEU A 680 -28.16 2.27 26.31
C LEU A 680 -26.92 3.10 25.92
N ASN A 681 -26.94 3.76 24.75
CA ASN A 681 -25.83 4.53 24.19
C ASN A 681 -24.54 3.70 23.99
N MET A 682 -24.69 2.43 23.63
CA MET A 682 -23.58 1.56 23.25
C MET A 682 -23.50 1.43 21.73
N GLY A 683 -22.27 1.41 21.20
CA GLY A 683 -21.97 0.93 19.86
C GLY A 683 -22.08 -0.59 19.78
N PHE A 684 -22.50 -1.06 18.62
CA PHE A 684 -22.65 -2.48 18.32
C PHE A 684 -22.16 -2.71 16.89
N GLN A 685 -21.19 -3.62 16.72
CA GLN A 685 -20.65 -3.99 15.41
C GLN A 685 -20.54 -5.50 15.26
N PRO A 686 -21.11 -6.08 14.19
CA PRO A 686 -20.90 -7.48 13.83
C PRO A 686 -19.42 -7.80 13.57
N GLN A 687 -18.96 -8.94 14.12
CA GLN A 687 -17.63 -9.55 13.97
C GLN A 687 -17.81 -11.05 13.64
N SER A 688 -18.82 -11.36 12.80
CA SER A 688 -19.34 -12.72 12.60
C SER A 688 -18.67 -13.59 11.50
N PRO A 689 -17.61 -13.21 10.76
CA PRO A 689 -16.99 -14.16 9.83
C PRO A 689 -16.58 -15.48 10.49
N LEU A 690 -16.13 -15.44 11.74
CA LEU A 690 -15.80 -16.64 12.50
C LEU A 690 -17.01 -17.59 12.62
N SER A 691 -18.17 -17.11 13.07
CA SER A 691 -19.36 -17.96 13.21
C SER A 691 -20.01 -18.35 11.87
N LEU A 692 -19.89 -17.49 10.84
CA LEU A 692 -20.53 -17.69 9.54
C LEU A 692 -19.71 -18.55 8.56
N LEU A 693 -18.40 -18.63 8.74
CA LEU A 693 -17.53 -19.43 7.87
C LEU A 693 -17.28 -20.84 8.39
N LEU A 694 -17.29 -21.05 9.71
CA LEU A 694 -17.08 -22.37 10.33
C LEU A 694 -18.04 -23.48 9.84
N PRO A 695 -19.33 -23.22 9.54
CA PRO A 695 -20.22 -24.24 9.01
C PRO A 695 -19.74 -24.90 7.70
N ARG A 696 -18.85 -24.26 6.93
CA ARG A 696 -18.22 -24.87 5.73
C ARG A 696 -17.39 -26.11 6.03
N LEU A 697 -16.99 -26.33 7.30
CA LEU A 697 -16.31 -27.56 7.69
C LEU A 697 -17.20 -28.80 7.57
N GLU A 698 -18.54 -28.64 7.55
CA GLU A 698 -19.49 -29.77 7.44
C GLU A 698 -19.46 -30.42 6.06
N ASP A 699 -19.33 -29.63 5.00
CA ASP A 699 -19.34 -30.11 3.60
C ASP A 699 -18.01 -29.88 2.86
N GLY A 700 -17.07 -29.13 3.45
CA GLY A 700 -15.78 -28.78 2.87
C GLY A 700 -15.89 -27.88 1.63
N SER A 701 -17.06 -27.28 1.38
CA SER A 701 -17.29 -26.45 0.20
C SER A 701 -16.41 -25.20 0.21
N ASP A 702 -15.90 -24.84 -0.97
CA ASP A 702 -15.05 -23.66 -1.18
C ASP A 702 -13.76 -23.60 -0.33
N LEU A 703 -13.27 -24.74 0.19
CA LEU A 703 -12.01 -24.82 0.93
C LEU A 703 -11.01 -25.73 0.21
N SER A 704 -9.77 -25.26 0.05
CA SER A 704 -8.63 -26.12 -0.28
C SER A 704 -8.27 -27.02 0.91
N SER A 705 -7.48 -28.06 0.69
CA SER A 705 -7.01 -28.95 1.76
C SER A 705 -6.30 -28.20 2.90
N ASP A 706 -5.48 -27.20 2.56
CA ASP A 706 -4.78 -26.37 3.54
C ASP A 706 -5.74 -25.46 4.32
N GLN A 707 -6.72 -24.87 3.62
CA GLN A 707 -7.74 -24.02 4.25
C GLN A 707 -8.66 -24.83 5.16
N PHE A 708 -9.03 -26.05 4.75
CA PHE A 708 -9.81 -26.96 5.59
C PHE A 708 -9.06 -27.30 6.89
N HIS A 709 -7.75 -27.52 6.81
CA HIS A 709 -6.92 -27.76 7.99
C HIS A 709 -6.81 -26.53 8.90
N GLU A 710 -6.63 -25.33 8.32
CA GLU A 710 -6.63 -24.06 9.07
C GLU A 710 -7.96 -23.86 9.81
N PHE A 711 -9.10 -24.04 9.14
CA PHE A 711 -10.43 -23.88 9.76
C PHE A 711 -10.72 -24.96 10.80
N THR A 712 -10.28 -26.20 10.59
CA THR A 712 -10.38 -27.27 11.61
C THR A 712 -9.62 -26.88 12.87
N THR A 713 -8.48 -26.22 12.72
CA THR A 713 -7.67 -25.73 13.84
C THR A 713 -8.37 -24.56 14.55
N ILE A 714 -8.89 -23.58 13.81
CA ILE A 714 -9.71 -22.48 14.35
C ILE A 714 -10.92 -23.00 15.13
N ALA A 715 -11.62 -24.01 14.60
CA ALA A 715 -12.78 -24.62 15.27
C ALA A 715 -12.41 -25.25 16.62
N LYS A 716 -11.27 -25.96 16.69
CA LYS A 716 -10.76 -26.56 17.93
C LYS A 716 -10.36 -25.48 18.94
N GLU A 717 -9.63 -24.46 18.51
CA GLU A 717 -9.25 -23.34 19.37
C GLU A 717 -10.49 -22.61 19.92
N LEU A 718 -11.54 -22.43 19.10
CA LEU A 718 -12.80 -21.84 19.55
C LEU A 718 -13.51 -22.71 20.61
N GLN A 719 -13.52 -24.03 20.44
CA GLN A 719 -14.08 -24.98 21.43
C GLN A 719 -13.32 -24.92 22.77
N GLU A 720 -12.01 -24.70 22.74
CA GLU A 720 -11.22 -24.53 23.95
C GLU A 720 -11.52 -23.22 24.68
N ILE A 721 -11.70 -22.12 23.94
CA ILE A 721 -12.04 -20.79 24.51
C ILE A 721 -13.46 -20.81 25.08
N MET A 722 -14.38 -21.53 24.43
CA MET A 722 -15.77 -21.59 24.82
C MET A 722 -16.23 -23.04 25.02
N PRO A 723 -16.01 -23.66 26.20
CA PRO A 723 -16.43 -25.04 26.44
C PRO A 723 -17.95 -25.26 26.29
N VAL A 724 -18.75 -24.21 26.54
CA VAL A 724 -20.21 -24.16 26.31
C VAL A 724 -20.57 -24.42 24.83
N TYR A 725 -19.62 -24.24 23.90
CA TYR A 725 -19.73 -24.58 22.48
C TYR A 725 -20.12 -26.04 22.23
N THR A 726 -19.81 -26.95 23.17
CA THR A 726 -20.17 -28.37 23.05
C THR A 726 -21.68 -28.63 23.15
N GLU A 727 -22.45 -27.70 23.72
CA GLU A 727 -23.92 -27.81 23.87
C GLU A 727 -24.70 -26.69 23.15
N GLU A 728 -24.08 -25.51 22.91
CA GLU A 728 -24.67 -24.40 22.17
C GLU A 728 -23.69 -23.81 21.15
N GLU A 729 -24.10 -23.64 19.91
CA GLU A 729 -23.23 -23.13 18.85
C GLU A 729 -23.36 -21.60 18.67
N PRO A 730 -22.27 -20.88 18.39
CA PRO A 730 -22.28 -19.45 18.13
C PRO A 730 -22.84 -19.16 16.75
N ILE A 731 -23.88 -18.35 16.72
CA ILE A 731 -24.58 -17.95 15.51
C ILE A 731 -24.09 -16.58 15.05
N PHE A 732 -23.92 -15.65 15.99
CA PHE A 732 -23.61 -14.26 15.69
C PHE A 732 -22.67 -13.67 16.74
N ILE A 733 -21.54 -13.14 16.28
CA ILE A 733 -20.51 -12.52 17.12
C ILE A 733 -20.47 -11.03 16.81
N PHE A 734 -20.38 -10.19 17.85
CA PHE A 734 -20.31 -8.75 17.73
C PHE A 734 -19.45 -8.14 18.84
N ARG A 735 -18.98 -6.91 18.63
CA ARG A 735 -18.31 -6.12 19.67
C ARG A 735 -19.22 -5.04 20.22
N LEU A 736 -19.07 -4.77 21.52
CA LEU A 736 -19.78 -3.75 22.29
C LEU A 736 -18.79 -2.74 22.88
N PHE A 737 -19.21 -1.47 22.94
CA PHE A 737 -18.46 -0.38 23.57
C PHE A 737 -19.40 0.80 23.81
N TYR A 738 -19.10 1.72 24.72
CA TYR A 738 -19.89 2.94 24.86
C TYR A 738 -19.60 3.91 23.72
N LYS A 739 -20.66 4.45 23.11
CA LYS A 739 -20.57 5.38 22.00
C LYS A 739 -20.09 6.76 22.49
N GLN A 740 -19.08 7.31 21.81
CA GLN A 740 -18.51 8.64 22.12
C GLN A 740 -18.43 9.53 20.88
N LYS A 741 -18.20 8.94 19.70
CA LYS A 741 -18.20 9.61 18.40
C LYS A 741 -19.57 9.52 17.72
N ASP A 742 -19.82 10.47 16.81
CA ASP A 742 -20.96 10.40 15.90
C ASP A 742 -20.83 9.20 14.95
N VAL A 743 -21.98 8.67 14.52
CA VAL A 743 -22.07 7.48 13.67
C VAL A 743 -22.73 7.86 12.36
N VAL A 744 -22.04 7.57 11.25
CA VAL A 744 -22.62 7.67 9.91
C VAL A 744 -23.61 6.52 9.73
N LYS A 745 -24.90 6.85 9.56
CA LYS A 745 -25.95 5.84 9.39
C LYS A 745 -25.99 5.32 7.96
N SER A 746 -26.02 4.00 7.81
CA SER A 746 -26.22 3.36 6.50
C SER A 746 -27.59 3.71 5.93
N LEU A 747 -27.64 4.00 4.63
CA LEU A 747 -28.89 4.24 3.91
C LEU A 747 -29.67 2.92 3.69
N ARG A 748 -30.95 3.07 3.33
CA ARG A 748 -31.86 1.98 2.99
C ARG A 748 -32.51 2.24 1.64
N ARG A 749 -32.75 1.16 0.89
CA ARG A 749 -33.44 1.19 -0.40
C ARG A 749 -34.86 1.71 -0.24
N GLU A 750 -35.41 2.20 -1.35
CA GLU A 750 -36.78 2.70 -1.40
C GLU A 750 -37.78 1.61 -0.99
N LEU A 751 -38.78 1.99 -0.17
CA LEU A 751 -39.76 1.06 0.39
C LEU A 751 -40.51 0.29 -0.70
N SER A 752 -40.76 0.91 -1.86
CA SER A 752 -41.45 0.29 -2.99
C SER A 752 -40.74 -0.94 -3.58
N LEU A 753 -39.43 -1.09 -3.34
CA LEU A 753 -38.68 -2.28 -3.77
C LEU A 753 -38.90 -3.47 -2.83
N HIS A 754 -39.26 -3.19 -1.57
CA HIS A 754 -39.40 -4.17 -0.51
C HIS A 754 -40.84 -4.38 -0.06
N PHE A 755 -41.78 -3.53 -0.47
CA PHE A 755 -43.16 -3.58 -0.03
C PHE A 755 -44.14 -3.51 -1.20
N LYS A 756 -45.02 -4.50 -1.29
CA LYS A 756 -46.18 -4.47 -2.20
C LYS A 756 -47.48 -4.58 -1.41
N LYS A 757 -48.24 -3.49 -1.44
CA LYS A 757 -49.62 -3.46 -0.98
C LYS A 757 -50.52 -3.96 -2.11
N ASN A 758 -51.26 -5.03 -1.90
CA ASN A 758 -52.31 -5.41 -2.83
C ASN A 758 -53.64 -5.14 -2.14
N LYS A 759 -54.48 -4.34 -2.81
CA LYS A 759 -55.84 -4.00 -2.36
C LYS A 759 -56.73 -5.23 -2.33
#